data_AF-A0A954HG63-F1
#
_entry.id   AF-A0A954HG63-F1
#
_cell.length_a   1.000
_cell.length_b   1.000
_cell.length_c   1.000
_cell.angle_alpha   90.00
_cell.angle_beta   90.00
_cell.angle_gamma   90.00
#
_symmetry.space_group_name_H-M   'P 1'
#
loop_
_entity.id
_entity.type
_entity.pdbx_description
1 polymer ?
#
loop_
_entity_poly.entity_id
_entity_poly.type
_entity_poly.pdbx_seq_one_letter_code
_entity_poly.pdbx_strand_id
1 'polypeptide(L)'
;MQRWYVALIAALLLSGAYQAYSYLLLPLVATHGEAVAPPLEGATEFHPPVFKEVANDHFADFPWTSNAAIKWQRGENTFLFAETAEPDESGDGRVVKFAPLALLWSDPEKPDAAPYRIVAQSGRIQFENAFFDEAFDLTQVNPGRIIGASLDGAVLINGPDALMVQGRDFVFSETNAELTSYNAIKFVQGPAGDKASRIRGSADGINVLFIPTTDPVLGKDLPRVAGIQSLKLRQNVRLEFDSIEKGGPSNVLVTSRGPFQYDFPSRQATFEEDVRVTQTKRDKSGKSMADRLVCHALGLLFEPDPTRQDEKKPKPDASSESQSLSELRTLRLRKVHALGLPENKTQSGSKVILESQSQQILGNLSDLRYDPVERIAELRDGQQVIVQRGDTRFGSPTIQLVHDAENHLVSLTCTGAGQLAHQIGKEEEDDKPVTAQWERQLTVHPQDAEGLQVVKLNGEVRLNMPDSLAVAADAATLWLTLDEIEKLENRSTNDKENLLRQPLPIRRAEARGNVFVVGSELIVGRLGQRREGGAKELIVNIQPGKLPLDQSGGVLRTGAESESKKRPPLFVEADKLQVMVHHDMAQGRMGVQQIEGEGSVRLEQLSSETIQVGDLRTERNLAVTGVGFVAQNEGNDRQVVTLYGNASPNGDITEPAKVELGPFSVAGGILTLNRIQNVASVDGPGRLTFPVPIGLAGEKLNHPADMMIVWRERMVFDGKTVTFHGAVQGSILNDKDNISRIECEEMVVRLQNRVDFQRSPNSGQKAELDSIECKHNVKLDMFAYEDTRLVGRRHAQLVSFWMNRQSDQFGGEGPGKIDLWTYGEPVELAQQSGPVANRPAKRKEDSWRHTNIIFRGSMTGSSEREYMELSDDVEIVSAPVTKHSETFQRHGLSNMTEQAANAAWIGCDKLHVSYPANEKTKSRAAVILATGSTQLEAQQFHASADEIRFEEFQGRFTLRGHGRDALLHSQKVPGQPWDTTSNRLVEFTPSIPRISVDGSSGIRGGL
;
A
#
# COMPACT_ATOMS: atom_id res chain seq x y z
N MET A 1 64.55 -52.89 88.80
CA MET A 1 65.83 -52.68 88.09
C MET A 1 66.64 -53.96 87.81
N GLN A 2 66.02 -55.15 87.79
CA GLN A 2 66.75 -56.42 87.55
C GLN A 2 66.38 -57.08 86.20
N ARG A 3 65.29 -56.64 85.54
CA ARG A 3 64.89 -57.11 84.19
C ARG A 3 65.60 -56.37 83.04
N TRP A 4 66.12 -55.17 83.29
CA TRP A 4 66.82 -54.37 82.27
C TRP A 4 68.23 -54.90 81.95
N TYR A 5 68.94 -55.41 82.97
CA TYR A 5 70.28 -56.00 82.78
C TYR A 5 70.26 -57.29 81.96
N VAL A 6 69.20 -58.10 82.08
CA VAL A 6 69.08 -59.37 81.34
C VAL A 6 68.84 -59.12 79.84
N ALA A 7 68.04 -58.11 79.49
CA ALA A 7 67.78 -57.75 78.09
C ALA A 7 69.05 -57.19 77.40
N LEU A 8 69.86 -56.43 78.13
CA LEU A 8 71.07 -55.80 77.59
C LEU A 8 72.20 -56.83 77.38
N ILE A 9 72.29 -57.85 78.24
CA ILE A 9 73.23 -58.98 78.07
C ILE A 9 72.82 -59.86 76.88
N ALA A 10 71.51 -60.09 76.67
CA ALA A 10 71.02 -60.85 75.51
C ALA A 10 71.33 -60.15 74.18
N ALA A 11 71.19 -58.82 74.12
CA ALA A 11 71.53 -58.02 72.94
C ALA A 11 73.03 -58.04 72.63
N LEU A 12 73.89 -58.00 73.66
CA LEU A 12 75.35 -58.10 73.49
C LEU A 12 75.80 -59.49 73.02
N LEU A 13 75.15 -60.57 73.50
CA LEU A 13 75.45 -61.94 73.07
C LEU A 13 75.01 -62.20 71.61
N LEU A 14 73.85 -61.69 71.19
CA LEU A 14 73.38 -61.80 69.81
C LEU A 14 74.24 -60.97 68.83
N SER A 15 74.68 -59.78 69.24
CA SER A 15 75.61 -58.95 68.46
C SER A 15 77.00 -59.61 68.31
N GLY A 16 77.50 -60.23 69.39
CA GLY A 16 78.74 -61.01 69.36
C GLY A 16 78.65 -62.25 68.47
N ALA A 17 77.52 -62.96 68.47
CA ALA A 17 77.28 -64.10 67.59
C ALA A 17 77.20 -63.67 66.11
N TYR A 18 76.60 -62.52 65.81
CA TYR A 18 76.56 -61.95 64.46
C TYR A 18 77.95 -61.51 63.97
N GLN A 19 78.79 -60.91 64.83
CA GLN A 19 80.17 -60.57 64.46
C GLN A 19 81.05 -61.82 64.27
N ALA A 20 80.83 -62.89 65.05
CA ALA A 20 81.52 -64.16 64.84
C ALA A 20 81.08 -64.81 63.50
N TYR A 21 79.79 -64.73 63.16
CA TYR A 21 79.26 -65.15 61.87
C TYR A 21 79.88 -64.34 60.71
N SER A 22 80.00 -63.02 60.85
CA SER A 22 80.58 -62.17 59.80
C SER A 22 82.09 -62.36 59.62
N TYR A 23 82.84 -62.67 60.68
CA TYR A 23 84.30 -62.85 60.58
C TYR A 23 84.73 -64.26 60.12
N LEU A 24 83.99 -65.30 60.47
CA LEU A 24 84.36 -66.69 60.12
C LEU A 24 83.84 -67.14 58.76
N LEU A 25 82.68 -66.65 58.30
CA LEU A 25 82.03 -67.17 57.09
C LEU A 25 82.21 -66.28 55.84
N LEU A 26 82.37 -64.95 55.97
CA LEU A 26 82.65 -64.11 54.80
C LEU A 26 83.98 -64.42 54.06
N PRO A 27 85.08 -64.89 54.69
CA PRO A 27 86.32 -65.15 53.96
C PRO A 27 86.29 -66.42 53.09
N LEU A 28 85.28 -67.28 53.22
CA LEU A 28 85.12 -68.51 52.41
C LEU A 28 84.28 -68.28 51.14
N VAL A 29 83.58 -67.14 51.03
CA VAL A 29 82.71 -66.80 49.89
C VAL A 29 83.22 -65.59 49.09
N ALA A 30 84.32 -64.96 49.53
CA ALA A 30 84.94 -63.83 48.86
C ALA A 30 86.27 -64.19 48.19
N THR A 31 86.28 -64.37 46.87
CA THR A 31 87.53 -64.24 46.10
C THR A 31 87.88 -62.76 45.96
N HIS A 32 88.91 -62.36 46.72
CA HIS A 32 89.79 -61.20 46.52
C HIS A 32 90.35 -61.22 45.08
N GLY A 33 90.76 -60.13 44.44
CA GLY A 33 91.03 -58.76 44.87
C GLY A 33 92.08 -58.16 43.91
N GLU A 34 91.94 -56.86 43.65
CA GLU A 34 92.93 -55.88 43.17
C GLU A 34 93.79 -56.14 41.90
N ALA A 35 93.68 -55.22 40.93
CA ALA A 35 94.74 -54.25 40.62
C ALA A 35 94.23 -53.21 39.60
N VAL A 36 94.49 -51.93 39.87
CA VAL A 36 94.22 -50.81 38.94
C VAL A 36 95.33 -50.74 37.88
N ALA A 37 94.95 -50.73 36.60
CA ALA A 37 95.80 -50.39 35.45
C ALA A 37 94.93 -49.73 34.35
N PRO A 38 95.52 -48.98 33.39
CA PRO A 38 95.07 -47.68 32.88
C PRO A 38 93.96 -47.78 31.79
N PRO A 39 93.43 -46.67 31.25
CA PRO A 39 92.14 -46.69 30.55
C PRO A 39 92.25 -47.52 29.27
N LEU A 40 91.36 -48.49 29.12
CA LEU A 40 91.13 -49.14 27.85
C LEU A 40 90.01 -48.37 27.14
N GLU A 41 90.44 -47.56 26.17
CA GLU A 41 89.62 -47.19 25.02
C GLU A 41 88.92 -48.43 24.45
N GLY A 42 87.68 -48.22 24.02
CA GLY A 42 87.08 -49.02 22.96
C GLY A 42 86.48 -50.36 23.38
N ALA A 43 85.35 -50.31 24.07
CA ALA A 43 84.28 -51.26 23.77
C ALA A 43 83.14 -50.45 23.14
N THR A 44 83.21 -50.28 21.82
CA THR A 44 82.04 -49.97 21.01
C THR A 44 80.96 -51.00 21.33
N GLU A 45 80.00 -50.63 22.17
CA GLU A 45 78.74 -51.32 22.28
C GLU A 45 78.17 -51.43 20.87
N PHE A 46 77.94 -52.66 20.45
CA PHE A 46 77.36 -53.00 19.17
C PHE A 46 75.91 -52.50 19.17
N HIS A 47 75.70 -51.26 18.74
CA HIS A 47 74.37 -50.77 18.44
C HIS A 47 73.95 -51.36 17.09
N PRO A 48 72.79 -52.04 17.00
CA PRO A 48 72.18 -52.30 15.70
C PRO A 48 72.08 -50.96 14.94
N PRO A 49 72.52 -50.88 13.67
CA PRO A 49 72.56 -49.61 12.91
C PRO A 49 71.20 -48.88 12.88
N VAL A 50 70.12 -49.65 13.00
CA VAL A 50 68.72 -49.20 12.99
C VAL A 50 68.43 -48.09 14.00
N PHE A 51 68.89 -48.15 15.26
CA PHE A 51 68.55 -47.12 16.26
C PHE A 51 69.22 -45.77 15.97
N LYS A 52 70.46 -45.79 15.47
CA LYS A 52 71.21 -44.57 15.15
C LYS A 52 70.66 -43.92 13.87
N GLU A 53 70.26 -44.74 12.89
CA GLU A 53 69.56 -44.30 11.68
C GLU A 53 68.21 -43.66 12.05
N VAL A 54 67.35 -44.35 12.81
CA VAL A 54 66.04 -43.85 13.25
C VAL A 54 66.15 -42.55 14.05
N ALA A 55 67.13 -42.44 14.96
CA ALA A 55 67.36 -41.21 15.72
C ALA A 55 67.80 -40.04 14.83
N ASN A 56 68.70 -40.27 13.87
CA ASN A 56 69.15 -39.23 12.95
C ASN A 56 68.05 -38.80 11.96
N ASP A 57 67.22 -39.73 11.50
CA ASP A 57 66.19 -39.47 10.49
C ASP A 57 64.96 -38.77 11.08
N HIS A 58 64.54 -39.14 12.30
CA HIS A 58 63.29 -38.64 12.90
C HIS A 58 63.50 -37.69 14.08
N PHE A 59 64.67 -37.69 14.72
CA PHE A 59 64.97 -36.88 15.91
C PHE A 59 66.23 -36.01 15.73
N ALA A 60 66.58 -35.59 14.51
CA ALA A 60 67.69 -34.67 14.25
C ALA A 60 67.66 -33.39 15.11
N ASP A 61 66.47 -32.91 15.47
CA ASP A 61 66.24 -31.75 16.33
C ASP A 61 66.64 -32.00 17.81
N PHE A 62 66.84 -33.26 18.20
CA PHE A 62 67.15 -33.72 19.56
C PHE A 62 68.40 -34.62 19.57
N PRO A 63 69.62 -34.03 19.52
CA PRO A 63 70.87 -34.78 19.31
C PRO A 63 71.19 -35.85 20.35
N TRP A 64 70.60 -35.76 21.55
CA TRP A 64 70.78 -36.74 22.62
C TRP A 64 70.22 -38.13 22.25
N THR A 65 69.22 -38.19 21.37
CA THR A 65 68.56 -39.45 20.98
C THR A 65 69.49 -40.43 20.25
N SER A 66 70.46 -39.94 19.46
CA SER A 66 71.42 -40.80 18.74
C SER A 66 72.37 -41.57 19.67
N ASN A 67 72.64 -41.00 20.86
CA ASN A 67 73.57 -41.55 21.85
C ASN A 67 72.88 -41.92 23.18
N ALA A 68 71.55 -41.95 23.22
CA ALA A 68 70.79 -42.19 24.46
C ALA A 68 71.22 -43.49 25.16
N ALA A 69 71.39 -43.45 26.49
CA ALA A 69 71.80 -44.60 27.27
C ALA A 69 70.77 -45.76 27.22
N ILE A 70 69.48 -45.43 27.13
CA ILE A 70 68.39 -46.40 27.03
C ILE A 70 67.74 -46.29 25.66
N LYS A 71 67.77 -47.42 24.94
CA LYS A 71 67.15 -47.60 23.64
C LYS A 71 66.26 -48.83 23.71
N TRP A 72 64.98 -48.67 23.45
CA TRP A 72 64.00 -49.73 23.58
C TRP A 72 63.15 -49.79 22.31
N GLN A 73 63.09 -50.96 21.68
CA GLN A 73 62.26 -51.21 20.49
C GLN A 73 61.18 -52.23 20.84
N ARG A 74 59.95 -51.96 20.40
CA ARG A 74 58.79 -52.84 20.55
C ARG A 74 58.12 -53.08 19.21
N GLY A 75 58.13 -54.34 18.77
CA GLY A 75 57.75 -54.72 17.42
C GLY A 75 58.59 -53.99 16.35
N GLU A 76 58.06 -53.90 15.14
CA GLU A 76 58.70 -53.16 14.04
C GLU A 76 58.40 -51.65 14.07
N ASN A 77 57.45 -51.22 14.91
CA ASN A 77 56.74 -49.96 14.73
C ASN A 77 56.87 -48.98 15.91
N THR A 78 57.63 -49.30 16.95
CA THR A 78 57.77 -48.41 18.12
C THR A 78 59.20 -48.39 18.64
N PHE A 79 59.76 -47.18 18.78
CA PHE A 79 61.09 -46.93 19.33
C PHE A 79 61.00 -45.92 20.47
N LEU A 80 61.69 -46.19 21.58
CA LEU A 80 61.79 -45.31 22.74
C LEU A 80 63.26 -45.05 23.05
N PHE A 81 63.57 -43.79 23.35
CA PHE A 81 64.88 -43.31 23.75
C PHE A 81 64.78 -42.57 25.08
N ALA A 82 65.69 -42.84 26.00
CA ALA A 82 65.83 -42.15 27.27
C ALA A 82 67.28 -42.16 27.78
N GLU A 83 67.65 -41.25 28.69
CA GLU A 83 68.96 -41.29 29.36
C GLU A 83 68.90 -42.04 30.69
N THR A 84 67.81 -41.90 31.42
CA THR A 84 67.55 -42.66 32.65
C THR A 84 66.19 -43.38 32.59
N ALA A 85 66.12 -44.54 33.23
CA ALA A 85 64.90 -45.28 33.48
C ALA A 85 64.97 -45.83 34.90
N GLU A 86 64.05 -45.35 35.73
CA GLU A 86 63.95 -45.74 37.14
C GLU A 86 62.54 -46.30 37.38
N PRO A 87 62.40 -47.45 38.06
CA PRO A 87 61.08 -47.91 38.50
C PRO A 87 60.49 -46.88 39.47
N ASP A 88 59.18 -46.63 39.38
CA ASP A 88 58.51 -45.77 40.34
C ASP A 88 58.38 -46.50 41.68
N GLU A 89 59.14 -46.06 42.69
CA GLU A 89 59.15 -46.65 44.05
C GLU A 89 57.78 -46.58 44.76
N SER A 90 56.83 -45.82 44.20
CA SER A 90 55.54 -45.49 44.81
C SER A 90 54.40 -46.49 44.52
N GLY A 91 54.60 -47.54 43.70
CA GLY A 91 53.50 -48.36 43.18
C GLY A 91 53.78 -49.87 43.04
N ASP A 92 52.84 -50.60 42.41
CA ASP A 92 52.83 -52.07 42.24
C ASP A 92 53.90 -52.61 41.25
N GLY A 93 55.01 -51.89 41.06
CA GLY A 93 56.09 -52.28 40.15
C GLY A 93 55.71 -52.28 38.67
N ARG A 94 54.69 -51.52 38.26
CA ARG A 94 54.21 -51.46 36.85
C ARG A 94 54.56 -50.17 36.13
N VAL A 95 55.15 -49.20 36.82
CA VAL A 95 55.40 -47.86 36.30
C VAL A 95 56.90 -47.63 36.23
N VAL A 96 57.37 -47.15 35.08
CA VAL A 96 58.76 -46.75 34.86
C VAL A 96 58.80 -45.28 34.51
N LYS A 97 59.67 -44.54 35.19
CA LYS A 97 59.96 -43.14 34.91
C LYS A 97 61.18 -43.03 33.98
N PHE A 98 60.97 -42.45 32.82
CA PHE A 98 61.99 -42.14 31.82
C PHE A 98 62.33 -40.65 31.83
N ALA A 99 63.61 -40.27 31.73
CA ALA A 99 64.00 -38.87 31.63
C ALA A 99 65.33 -38.67 30.84
N PRO A 100 65.38 -37.76 29.85
CA PRO A 100 64.26 -37.30 29.02
C PRO A 100 63.62 -38.47 28.25
N LEU A 101 62.43 -38.27 27.67
CA LEU A 101 61.71 -39.31 26.94
C LEU A 101 61.48 -38.89 25.48
N ALA A 102 61.83 -39.76 24.54
CA ALA A 102 61.46 -39.64 23.14
C ALA A 102 60.88 -40.97 22.64
N LEU A 103 59.67 -40.93 22.10
CA LEU A 103 58.93 -42.08 21.58
C LEU A 103 58.61 -41.84 20.10
N LEU A 104 58.89 -42.82 19.27
CA LEU A 104 58.51 -42.89 17.86
C LEU A 104 57.51 -44.01 17.69
N TRP A 105 56.39 -43.74 17.04
CA TRP A 105 55.41 -44.74 16.65
C TRP A 105 55.06 -44.61 15.17
N SER A 106 55.19 -45.72 14.45
CA SER A 106 54.78 -45.86 13.05
C SER A 106 53.47 -46.62 12.98
N ASP A 107 52.50 -46.10 12.24
CA ASP A 107 51.20 -46.73 12.07
C ASP A 107 51.36 -48.08 11.32
N PRO A 108 50.99 -49.23 11.93
CA PRO A 108 51.08 -50.54 11.27
C PRO A 108 50.26 -50.66 9.99
N GLU A 109 49.16 -49.92 9.87
CA GLU A 109 48.29 -49.94 8.68
C GLU A 109 48.81 -49.01 7.56
N LYS A 110 49.69 -48.06 7.91
CA LYS A 110 50.23 -47.05 7.00
C LYS A 110 51.75 -46.89 7.18
N PRO A 111 52.54 -47.90 6.79
CA PRO A 111 54.00 -47.87 6.96
C PRO A 111 54.68 -46.74 6.18
N ASP A 112 54.08 -46.24 5.10
CA ASP A 112 54.62 -45.14 4.28
C ASP A 112 54.30 -43.74 4.84
N ALA A 113 53.48 -43.63 5.90
CA ALA A 113 53.15 -42.35 6.52
C ALA A 113 54.27 -41.86 7.45
N ALA A 114 54.40 -40.54 7.59
CA ALA A 114 55.35 -39.98 8.55
C ALA A 114 55.00 -40.44 9.99
N PRO A 115 55.95 -40.98 10.76
CA PRO A 115 55.66 -41.51 12.08
C PRO A 115 55.29 -40.42 13.08
N TYR A 116 54.60 -40.81 14.14
CA TYR A 116 54.35 -39.96 15.29
C TYR A 116 55.58 -39.91 16.18
N ARG A 117 56.00 -38.69 16.52
CA ARG A 117 57.13 -38.40 17.40
C ARG A 117 56.62 -37.71 18.65
N ILE A 118 56.84 -38.28 19.81
CA ILE A 118 56.46 -37.72 21.11
C ILE A 118 57.75 -37.48 21.90
N VAL A 119 58.02 -36.24 22.29
CA VAL A 119 59.20 -35.87 23.09
C VAL A 119 58.73 -35.16 24.36
N ALA A 120 59.22 -35.59 25.52
CA ALA A 120 58.88 -35.05 26.82
C ALA A 120 60.12 -34.87 27.71
N GLN A 121 60.05 -33.96 28.68
CA GLN A 121 61.13 -33.77 29.68
C GLN A 121 61.28 -34.97 30.60
N SER A 122 60.17 -35.63 30.94
CA SER A 122 60.15 -36.95 31.57
C SER A 122 58.81 -37.62 31.31
N GLY A 123 58.75 -38.95 31.39
CA GLY A 123 57.48 -39.67 31.26
C GLY A 123 57.42 -40.87 32.17
N ARG A 124 56.29 -41.03 32.89
CA ARG A 124 55.95 -42.23 33.65
C ARG A 124 55.06 -43.11 32.79
N ILE A 125 55.58 -44.25 32.34
CA ILE A 125 54.85 -45.21 31.50
C ILE A 125 54.40 -46.37 32.38
N GLN A 126 53.12 -46.69 32.34
CA GLN A 126 52.51 -47.82 33.04
C GLN A 126 52.33 -49.00 32.08
N PHE A 127 52.80 -50.16 32.50
CA PHE A 127 52.74 -51.42 31.76
C PHE A 127 51.72 -52.40 32.34
N GLU A 128 51.29 -53.35 31.51
CA GLU A 128 50.34 -54.41 31.88
C GLU A 128 50.89 -55.32 32.99
N ASN A 129 52.17 -55.70 32.91
CA ASN A 129 52.82 -56.60 33.86
C ASN A 129 53.69 -55.85 34.88
N ALA A 130 53.85 -56.42 36.08
CA ALA A 130 54.75 -55.88 37.11
C ALA A 130 56.19 -56.43 36.98
N PHE A 131 57.17 -55.60 37.32
CA PHE A 131 58.60 -55.93 37.37
C PHE A 131 59.00 -56.14 38.85
N PHE A 132 59.10 -57.38 39.34
CA PHE A 132 59.63 -57.63 40.69
C PHE A 132 60.83 -58.57 40.68
N ASP A 133 61.79 -58.17 41.53
CA ASP A 133 63.00 -58.79 42.06
C ASP A 133 64.19 -59.08 41.12
N GLU A 134 65.12 -58.12 41.17
CA GLU A 134 66.56 -58.15 40.88
C GLU A 134 67.01 -58.01 39.42
N ALA A 135 67.57 -56.82 39.15
CA ALA A 135 68.02 -56.22 37.89
C ALA A 135 66.88 -55.71 36.99
N PHE A 136 66.54 -54.42 37.15
CA PHE A 136 65.77 -53.66 36.17
C PHE A 136 66.59 -53.56 34.88
N ASP A 137 66.44 -54.54 33.99
CA ASP A 137 66.98 -54.52 32.64
C ASP A 137 65.81 -54.58 31.64
N LEU A 138 65.49 -53.41 31.07
CA LEU A 138 64.46 -53.24 30.04
C LEU A 138 64.73 -54.08 28.77
N THR A 139 65.95 -54.60 28.60
CA THR A 139 66.33 -55.44 27.46
C THR A 139 66.03 -56.93 27.67
N GLN A 140 65.85 -57.39 28.92
CA GLN A 140 65.67 -58.81 29.25
C GLN A 140 64.26 -59.19 29.72
N VAL A 141 63.46 -58.22 30.18
CA VAL A 141 62.09 -58.46 30.68
C VAL A 141 61.04 -58.04 29.65
N ASN A 142 59.92 -58.77 29.59
CA ASN A 142 58.76 -58.39 28.79
C ASN A 142 57.65 -57.70 29.63
N PRO A 143 57.66 -56.36 29.78
CA PRO A 143 56.63 -55.57 30.46
C PRO A 143 55.17 -55.82 30.10
N GLY A 144 54.88 -56.46 28.96
CA GLY A 144 53.55 -56.41 28.35
C GLY A 144 53.29 -55.07 27.67
N ARG A 145 52.01 -54.78 27.40
CA ARG A 145 51.61 -53.55 26.69
C ARG A 145 51.64 -52.30 27.56
N ILE A 146 51.73 -51.14 26.94
CA ILE A 146 51.49 -49.85 27.61
C ILE A 146 49.99 -49.71 27.87
N ILE A 147 49.62 -49.41 29.12
CA ILE A 147 48.21 -49.20 29.55
C ILE A 147 47.96 -47.79 30.11
N GLY A 148 49.02 -47.01 30.33
CA GLY A 148 48.92 -45.63 30.82
C GLY A 148 50.22 -44.88 30.61
N ALA A 149 50.15 -43.55 30.51
CA ALA A 149 51.32 -42.69 30.40
C ALA A 149 51.08 -41.32 31.02
N SER A 150 52.02 -40.81 31.81
CA SER A 150 52.08 -39.40 32.24
C SER A 150 53.33 -38.77 31.66
N LEU A 151 53.18 -37.83 30.73
CA LEU A 151 54.25 -37.08 30.10
C LEU A 151 54.41 -35.75 30.82
N ASP A 152 55.36 -35.69 31.75
CA ASP A 152 55.57 -34.57 32.65
C ASP A 152 56.51 -33.51 32.02
N GLY A 153 56.23 -32.24 32.25
CA GLY A 153 57.02 -31.12 31.72
C GLY A 153 56.61 -30.69 30.32
N ALA A 154 57.54 -30.13 29.54
CA ALA A 154 57.29 -29.72 28.16
C ALA A 154 57.15 -30.94 27.24
N VAL A 155 56.06 -31.00 26.47
CA VAL A 155 55.75 -32.10 25.55
C VAL A 155 55.56 -31.57 24.13
N LEU A 156 56.22 -32.21 23.17
CA LEU A 156 56.08 -31.96 21.74
C LEU A 156 55.63 -33.26 21.06
N ILE A 157 54.51 -33.20 20.35
CA ILE A 157 54.00 -34.32 19.54
C ILE A 157 54.01 -33.87 18.08
N ASN A 158 54.71 -34.61 17.23
CA ASN A 158 54.66 -34.46 15.78
C ASN A 158 54.02 -35.70 15.17
N GLY A 159 53.44 -35.56 13.98
CA GLY A 159 52.88 -36.69 13.24
C GLY A 159 52.65 -36.37 11.76
N PRO A 160 51.90 -37.24 11.05
CA PRO A 160 51.52 -37.04 9.66
C PRO A 160 50.91 -35.67 9.38
N ASP A 161 50.95 -35.23 8.12
CA ASP A 161 50.33 -33.99 7.63
C ASP A 161 50.76 -32.70 8.37
N ALA A 162 52.04 -32.66 8.77
CA ALA A 162 52.63 -31.58 9.55
C ALA A 162 51.88 -31.31 10.87
N LEU A 163 51.29 -32.36 11.47
CA LEU A 163 50.74 -32.30 12.81
C LEU A 163 51.85 -31.90 13.79
N MET A 164 51.57 -30.89 14.59
CA MET A 164 52.41 -30.46 15.70
C MET A 164 51.51 -30.08 16.87
N VAL A 165 51.71 -30.68 18.03
CA VAL A 165 51.05 -30.33 19.29
C VAL A 165 52.14 -30.03 20.31
N GLN A 166 52.07 -28.84 20.90
CA GLN A 166 52.95 -28.39 21.96
C GLN A 166 52.12 -28.14 23.21
N GLY A 167 52.50 -28.76 24.33
CA GLY A 167 51.79 -28.61 25.58
C GLY A 167 52.63 -29.05 26.78
N ARG A 168 51.98 -29.31 27.90
CA ARG A 168 52.63 -29.75 29.13
C ARG A 168 51.76 -30.74 29.92
N ASP A 169 52.40 -31.65 30.63
CA ASP A 169 51.77 -32.55 31.60
C ASP A 169 50.55 -33.29 31.02
N PHE A 170 50.80 -34.17 30.04
CA PHE A 170 49.77 -34.99 29.41
C PHE A 170 49.59 -36.31 30.15
N VAL A 171 48.35 -36.71 30.43
CA VAL A 171 48.03 -37.98 31.08
C VAL A 171 47.11 -38.80 30.20
N PHE A 172 47.55 -40.01 29.85
CA PHE A 172 46.80 -41.02 29.12
C PHE A 172 46.42 -42.19 30.02
N SER A 173 45.18 -42.65 29.92
CA SER A 173 44.64 -43.81 30.63
C SER A 173 43.87 -44.71 29.66
N GLU A 174 44.30 -45.96 29.50
CA GLU A 174 43.57 -46.98 28.72
C GLU A 174 42.19 -47.26 29.35
N THR A 175 42.12 -47.36 30.68
CA THR A 175 40.87 -47.65 31.40
C THR A 175 39.78 -46.61 31.15
N ASN A 176 40.16 -45.34 31.07
CA ASN A 176 39.22 -44.25 30.79
C ASN A 176 39.12 -43.94 29.28
N ALA A 177 39.95 -44.59 28.45
CA ALA A 177 40.17 -44.27 27.05
C ALA A 177 40.32 -42.75 26.83
N GLU A 178 41.16 -42.11 27.65
CA GLU A 178 41.22 -40.64 27.75
C GLU A 178 42.68 -40.15 27.74
N LEU A 179 42.93 -39.06 27.00
CA LEU A 179 44.14 -38.25 27.07
C LEU A 179 43.78 -36.84 27.54
N THR A 180 44.35 -36.38 28.64
CA THR A 180 44.09 -35.05 29.19
C THR A 180 45.35 -34.25 29.45
N SER A 181 45.22 -32.92 29.32
CA SER A 181 46.13 -31.94 29.90
C SER A 181 45.31 -30.76 30.41
N TYR A 182 45.71 -30.20 31.54
CA TYR A 182 45.08 -29.01 32.14
C TYR A 182 45.84 -27.72 31.82
N ASN A 183 46.98 -27.82 31.12
CA ASN A 183 47.83 -26.70 30.79
C ASN A 183 47.54 -26.16 29.39
N ALA A 184 48.05 -24.96 29.12
CA ALA A 184 47.98 -24.36 27.79
C ALA A 184 48.59 -25.26 26.72
N ILE A 185 47.85 -25.46 25.63
CA ILE A 185 48.29 -26.20 24.45
C ILE A 185 48.26 -25.32 23.20
N LYS A 186 49.13 -25.63 22.25
CA LYS A 186 49.12 -25.07 20.90
C LYS A 186 49.24 -26.22 19.91
N PHE A 187 48.50 -26.15 18.81
CA PHE A 187 48.59 -27.15 17.76
C PHE A 187 48.49 -26.55 16.37
N VAL A 188 49.06 -27.26 15.41
CA VAL A 188 49.00 -26.94 13.98
C VAL A 188 48.81 -28.25 13.21
N GLN A 189 47.96 -28.22 12.18
CA GLN A 189 47.70 -29.36 11.30
C GLN A 189 47.41 -28.87 9.87
N GLY A 190 47.95 -29.56 8.85
CA GLY A 190 47.71 -29.28 7.43
C GLY A 190 49.00 -29.14 6.61
N PRO A 191 48.99 -29.49 5.31
CA PRO A 191 50.20 -29.54 4.49
C PRO A 191 50.87 -28.16 4.34
N ALA A 192 52.19 -28.16 4.21
CA ALA A 192 52.94 -26.96 3.83
C ALA A 192 52.91 -26.80 2.30
N GLY A 193 52.10 -25.88 1.75
CA GLY A 193 52.10 -25.57 0.30
C GLY A 193 50.96 -24.64 -0.18
N ASP A 194 51.10 -24.11 -1.40
CA ASP A 194 50.24 -23.07 -2.03
C ASP A 194 48.77 -23.46 -2.30
N LYS A 195 48.34 -24.66 -1.93
CA LYS A 195 46.95 -25.14 -2.11
C LYS A 195 46.35 -25.78 -0.85
N ALA A 196 47.02 -25.62 0.30
CA ALA A 196 46.69 -26.36 1.52
C ALA A 196 45.86 -25.53 2.50
N SER A 197 44.77 -26.11 3.00
CA SER A 197 44.08 -25.60 4.19
C SER A 197 44.90 -25.93 5.44
N ARG A 198 45.13 -24.94 6.29
CA ARG A 198 45.90 -25.10 7.53
C ARG A 198 45.07 -24.69 8.74
N ILE A 199 45.12 -25.50 9.78
CA ILE A 199 44.45 -25.23 11.05
C ILE A 199 45.52 -24.94 12.10
N ARG A 200 45.35 -23.85 12.83
CA ARG A 200 46.13 -23.54 14.04
C ARG A 200 45.17 -23.41 15.20
N GLY A 201 45.55 -23.91 16.37
CA GLY A 201 44.73 -23.80 17.56
C GLY A 201 45.53 -23.59 18.82
N SER A 202 44.89 -22.97 19.81
CA SER A 202 45.37 -22.90 21.19
C SER A 202 44.21 -22.94 22.17
N ALA A 203 44.44 -23.51 23.34
CA ALA A 203 43.48 -23.56 24.44
C ALA A 203 44.16 -23.81 25.78
N ASP A 204 43.48 -23.48 26.88
CA ASP A 204 43.89 -23.84 28.24
C ASP A 204 43.31 -25.21 28.59
N GLY A 205 44.06 -26.25 28.26
CA GLY A 205 43.70 -27.64 28.49
C GLY A 205 42.96 -28.32 27.34
N ILE A 206 43.15 -29.63 27.26
CA ILE A 206 42.60 -30.53 26.25
C ILE A 206 42.15 -31.82 26.91
N ASN A 207 41.09 -32.40 26.35
CA ASN A 207 40.61 -33.74 26.65
C ASN A 207 40.30 -34.43 25.32
N VAL A 208 40.89 -35.60 25.09
CA VAL A 208 40.60 -36.47 23.96
C VAL A 208 40.04 -37.77 24.50
N LEU A 209 38.81 -38.11 24.11
CA LEU A 209 38.22 -39.40 24.39
C LEU A 209 38.39 -40.30 23.15
N PHE A 210 39.00 -41.45 23.34
CA PHE A 210 39.19 -42.48 22.33
C PHE A 210 38.08 -43.53 22.41
N ILE A 211 37.89 -44.33 21.35
CA ILE A 211 36.93 -45.44 21.38
C ILE A 211 37.62 -46.64 22.04
N PRO A 212 37.12 -47.20 23.15
CA PRO A 212 37.68 -48.41 23.74
C PRO A 212 37.54 -49.59 22.76
N THR A 213 38.58 -50.41 22.61
CA THR A 213 38.55 -51.61 21.76
C THR A 213 39.22 -52.79 22.47
N THR A 214 38.93 -54.02 22.05
CA THR A 214 39.71 -55.20 22.47
C THR A 214 40.81 -55.57 21.47
N ASP A 215 40.74 -55.03 20.27
CA ASP A 215 41.66 -55.36 19.17
C ASP A 215 42.95 -54.53 19.26
N PRO A 216 44.11 -55.10 18.91
CA PRO A 216 45.41 -54.41 18.98
C PRO A 216 45.64 -53.46 17.79
N VAL A 217 44.77 -52.46 17.60
CA VAL A 217 44.77 -51.63 16.38
C VAL A 217 46.04 -50.79 16.23
N LEU A 218 46.51 -50.15 17.31
CA LEU A 218 47.77 -49.39 17.32
C LEU A 218 49.03 -50.26 17.26
N GLY A 219 48.88 -51.57 17.47
CA GLY A 219 49.96 -52.55 17.62
C GLY A 219 49.79 -53.40 18.88
N LYS A 220 50.43 -54.58 18.90
CA LYS A 220 50.26 -55.57 19.99
C LYS A 220 50.65 -55.03 21.37
N ASP A 221 51.70 -54.20 21.41
CA ASP A 221 52.33 -53.67 22.64
C ASP A 221 51.81 -52.28 23.04
N LEU A 222 50.82 -51.73 22.33
CA LEU A 222 50.24 -50.41 22.55
C LEU A 222 48.83 -50.48 23.18
N PRO A 223 48.32 -49.36 23.71
CA PRO A 223 47.04 -49.33 24.39
C PRO A 223 45.87 -49.81 23.54
N ARG A 224 44.87 -50.40 24.19
CA ARG A 224 43.64 -50.94 23.58
C ARG A 224 42.57 -49.86 23.35
N VAL A 225 42.94 -48.86 22.56
CA VAL A 225 42.05 -47.78 22.10
C VAL A 225 42.07 -47.72 20.58
N ALA A 226 40.96 -47.26 20.00
CA ALA A 226 40.80 -47.05 18.57
C ALA A 226 40.22 -45.66 18.30
N GLY A 227 40.81 -44.89 17.39
CA GLY A 227 40.24 -43.66 16.85
C GLY A 227 39.87 -42.62 17.91
N ILE A 228 39.22 -41.53 17.50
CA ILE A 228 38.80 -40.47 18.43
C ILE A 228 37.28 -40.43 18.46
N GLN A 229 36.70 -40.54 19.66
CA GLN A 229 35.28 -40.35 19.89
C GLN A 229 34.92 -38.87 19.97
N SER A 230 35.64 -38.12 20.81
CA SER A 230 35.46 -36.68 20.93
C SER A 230 36.74 -35.95 21.31
N LEU A 231 36.85 -34.70 20.87
CA LEU A 231 37.92 -33.78 21.20
C LEU A 231 37.32 -32.58 21.92
N LYS A 232 37.79 -32.26 23.12
CA LYS A 232 37.36 -31.09 23.90
C LYS A 232 38.54 -30.21 24.28
N LEU A 233 38.54 -28.97 23.80
CA LEU A 233 39.40 -27.89 24.28
C LEU A 233 38.65 -27.16 25.40
N ARG A 234 39.28 -26.97 26.57
CA ARG A 234 38.51 -26.65 27.79
C ARG A 234 38.12 -25.18 27.91
N GLN A 235 39.06 -24.26 27.73
CA GLN A 235 38.86 -22.81 27.92
C GLN A 235 39.78 -21.99 27.02
N ASN A 236 39.45 -20.71 26.84
CA ASN A 236 40.24 -19.74 26.06
C ASN A 236 40.64 -20.27 24.68
N VAL A 237 39.68 -20.88 24.00
CA VAL A 237 39.87 -21.52 22.72
C VAL A 237 40.08 -20.47 21.64
N ARG A 238 41.12 -20.65 20.85
CA ARG A 238 41.39 -19.88 19.63
C ARG A 238 41.71 -20.86 18.51
N LEU A 239 40.91 -20.85 17.45
CA LEU A 239 41.12 -21.64 16.24
C LEU A 239 41.23 -20.72 15.03
N GLU A 240 42.28 -20.90 14.24
CA GLU A 240 42.54 -20.18 13.00
C GLU A 240 42.54 -21.17 11.84
N PHE A 241 41.73 -20.87 10.82
CA PHE A 241 41.64 -21.63 9.59
C PHE A 241 42.15 -20.76 8.44
N ASP A 242 43.27 -21.15 7.87
CA ASP A 242 43.84 -20.54 6.67
C ASP A 242 43.45 -21.39 5.45
N SER A 243 42.81 -20.77 4.46
CA SER A 243 42.45 -21.42 3.19
C SER A 243 42.69 -20.49 2.00
N ILE A 244 42.92 -21.07 0.82
CA ILE A 244 43.07 -20.33 -0.44
C ILE A 244 41.86 -20.71 -1.31
N GLU A 245 40.85 -19.85 -1.35
CA GLU A 245 39.64 -20.05 -2.13
C GLU A 245 39.73 -19.33 -3.50
N LYS A 246 38.79 -19.63 -4.42
CA LYS A 246 38.61 -18.91 -5.70
C LYS A 246 38.17 -17.46 -5.43
N GLY A 247 39.12 -16.62 -5.06
CA GLY A 247 38.90 -15.24 -4.61
C GLY A 247 40.08 -14.64 -3.83
N GLY A 248 41.03 -15.48 -3.40
CA GLY A 248 42.23 -15.07 -2.65
C GLY A 248 42.34 -15.83 -1.31
N PRO A 249 43.36 -15.53 -0.49
CA PRO A 249 43.49 -16.11 0.83
C PRO A 249 42.33 -15.66 1.73
N SER A 250 41.65 -16.62 2.35
CA SER A 250 40.63 -16.41 3.37
C SER A 250 41.16 -16.91 4.72
N ASN A 251 41.05 -16.08 5.75
CA ASN A 251 41.36 -16.46 7.13
C ASN A 251 40.07 -16.39 7.96
N VAL A 252 39.75 -17.49 8.65
CA VAL A 252 38.65 -17.56 9.61
C VAL A 252 39.25 -17.76 11.00
N LEU A 253 38.98 -16.83 11.90
CA LEU A 253 39.35 -16.88 13.31
C LEU A 253 38.11 -17.14 14.15
N VAL A 254 38.12 -18.19 14.95
CA VAL A 254 37.09 -18.50 15.95
C VAL A 254 37.71 -18.43 17.33
N THR A 255 37.18 -17.57 18.21
CA THR A 255 37.58 -17.48 19.62
C THR A 255 36.40 -17.75 20.53
N SER A 256 36.62 -18.43 21.65
CA SER A 256 35.62 -18.75 22.66
C SER A 256 36.28 -18.72 24.04
N ARG A 257 35.59 -18.18 25.06
CA ARG A 257 36.09 -18.23 26.45
C ARG A 257 35.89 -19.61 27.06
N GLY A 258 34.77 -20.24 26.72
CA GLY A 258 34.37 -21.55 27.19
C GLY A 258 35.01 -22.69 26.37
N PRO A 259 34.40 -23.89 26.43
CA PRO A 259 34.92 -25.05 25.74
C PRO A 259 34.59 -25.04 24.25
N PHE A 260 35.47 -25.69 23.48
CA PHE A 260 35.17 -26.22 22.16
C PHE A 260 35.10 -27.73 22.25
N GLN A 261 34.08 -28.34 21.65
CA GLN A 261 33.95 -29.79 21.55
C GLN A 261 33.65 -30.20 20.11
N TYR A 262 34.35 -31.23 19.64
CA TYR A 262 34.05 -31.91 18.39
C TYR A 262 33.68 -33.36 18.69
N ASP A 263 32.47 -33.77 18.31
CA ASP A 263 32.00 -35.15 18.43
C ASP A 263 32.07 -35.80 17.04
N PHE A 264 32.91 -36.82 16.91
CA PHE A 264 33.19 -37.47 15.62
C PHE A 264 31.98 -38.27 15.09
N PRO A 265 31.26 -39.07 15.91
CA PRO A 265 30.09 -39.82 15.46
C PRO A 265 28.95 -38.93 14.93
N SER A 266 28.64 -37.84 15.63
CA SER A 266 27.59 -36.88 15.23
C SER A 266 28.06 -35.83 14.22
N ARG A 267 29.39 -35.74 13.98
CA ARG A 267 30.03 -34.76 13.11
C ARG A 267 29.62 -33.33 13.47
N GLN A 268 29.55 -33.07 14.76
CA GLN A 268 29.11 -31.81 15.33
C GLN A 268 30.24 -31.14 16.09
N ALA A 269 30.46 -29.85 15.79
CA ALA A 269 31.36 -28.99 16.54
C ALA A 269 30.57 -27.94 17.32
N THR A 270 30.92 -27.71 18.58
CA THR A 270 30.25 -26.73 19.45
C THR A 270 31.26 -25.84 20.16
N PHE A 271 31.04 -24.54 20.11
CA PHE A 271 31.76 -23.53 20.90
C PHE A 271 30.78 -22.88 21.87
N GLU A 272 31.23 -22.60 23.09
CA GLU A 272 30.40 -22.01 24.14
C GLU A 272 31.10 -20.78 24.79
N GLU A 273 30.31 -19.87 25.36
CA GLU A 273 30.72 -18.65 26.05
C GLU A 273 31.54 -17.62 25.24
N ASP A 274 30.93 -16.47 24.90
CA ASP A 274 31.55 -15.34 24.18
C ASP A 274 32.29 -15.79 22.91
N VAL A 275 31.54 -16.49 22.04
CA VAL A 275 32.06 -17.01 20.77
C VAL A 275 32.09 -15.88 19.75
N ARG A 276 33.26 -15.68 19.13
CA ARG A 276 33.47 -14.69 18.07
C ARG A 276 34.10 -15.35 16.87
N VAL A 277 33.44 -15.22 15.73
CA VAL A 277 33.95 -15.64 14.43
C VAL A 277 34.28 -14.39 13.65
N THR A 278 35.48 -14.32 13.09
CA THR A 278 35.89 -13.26 12.15
C THR A 278 36.39 -13.91 10.88
N GLN A 279 35.75 -13.62 9.76
CA GLN A 279 36.20 -14.01 8.43
C GLN A 279 36.79 -12.79 7.73
N THR A 280 38.06 -12.89 7.31
CA THR A 280 38.74 -11.83 6.57
C THR A 280 38.91 -12.25 5.12
N LYS A 281 38.40 -11.45 4.18
CA LYS A 281 38.54 -11.64 2.73
C LYS A 281 39.27 -10.44 2.13
N ARG A 282 40.08 -10.67 1.09
CA ARG A 282 40.60 -9.58 0.25
C ARG A 282 39.71 -9.43 -0.97
N ASP A 283 39.36 -8.19 -1.28
CA ASP A 283 38.65 -7.88 -2.52
C ASP A 283 39.60 -7.85 -3.73
N LYS A 284 39.04 -7.66 -4.93
CA LYS A 284 39.80 -7.55 -6.19
C LYS A 284 40.72 -6.31 -6.23
N SER A 285 40.52 -5.33 -5.34
CA SER A 285 41.34 -4.12 -5.21
C SER A 285 42.45 -4.23 -4.16
N GLY A 286 42.54 -5.37 -3.47
CA GLY A 286 43.50 -5.63 -2.40
C GLY A 286 43.09 -5.10 -1.03
N LYS A 287 41.89 -4.51 -0.88
CA LYS A 287 41.38 -4.04 0.42
C LYS A 287 40.82 -5.21 1.22
N SER A 288 41.16 -5.26 2.50
CA SER A 288 40.69 -6.29 3.42
C SER A 288 39.30 -5.93 3.94
N MET A 289 38.33 -6.82 3.76
CA MET A 289 37.00 -6.72 4.37
C MET A 289 36.84 -7.81 5.42
N ALA A 290 36.21 -7.49 6.54
CA ALA A 290 35.96 -8.43 7.62
C ALA A 290 34.45 -8.62 7.84
N ASP A 291 34.02 -9.87 7.88
CA ASP A 291 32.69 -10.28 8.34
C ASP A 291 32.85 -10.88 9.76
N ARG A 292 31.95 -10.53 10.69
CA ARG A 292 32.01 -10.92 12.09
C ARG A 292 30.68 -11.49 12.57
N LEU A 293 30.76 -12.53 13.38
CA LEU A 293 29.63 -13.13 14.09
C LEU A 293 29.99 -13.25 15.57
N VAL A 294 29.18 -12.66 16.44
CA VAL A 294 29.34 -12.74 17.90
C VAL A 294 28.11 -13.41 18.48
N CYS A 295 28.29 -14.43 19.32
CA CYS A 295 27.20 -15.19 19.93
C CYS A 295 27.64 -15.81 21.27
N HIS A 296 26.70 -16.38 22.01
CA HIS A 296 27.03 -17.15 23.21
C HIS A 296 27.45 -18.58 22.88
N ALA A 297 26.75 -19.24 21.96
CA ALA A 297 27.07 -20.59 21.53
C ALA A 297 27.02 -20.71 20.00
N LEU A 298 27.95 -21.46 19.43
CA LEU A 298 28.03 -21.74 18.00
C LEU A 298 28.10 -23.26 17.77
N GLY A 299 27.09 -23.81 17.12
CA GLY A 299 27.06 -25.18 16.63
C GLY A 299 27.32 -25.25 15.12
N LEU A 300 28.18 -26.17 14.70
CA LEU A 300 28.47 -26.48 13.31
C LEU A 300 28.19 -27.96 13.08
N LEU A 301 27.33 -28.28 12.11
CA LEU A 301 27.04 -29.65 11.71
C LEU A 301 27.65 -29.93 10.34
N PHE A 302 28.36 -31.04 10.22
CA PHE A 302 29.05 -31.45 9.00
C PHE A 302 28.42 -32.72 8.41
N GLU A 303 28.44 -32.85 7.08
CA GLU A 303 27.97 -34.03 6.35
C GLU A 303 29.01 -34.47 5.31
N PRO A 304 29.02 -35.75 4.88
CA PRO A 304 29.91 -36.20 3.81
C PRO A 304 29.64 -35.47 2.50
N ASP A 305 30.69 -35.02 1.83
CA ASP A 305 30.62 -34.42 0.49
C ASP A 305 30.49 -35.53 -0.56
N PRO A 306 29.33 -35.68 -1.22
CA PRO A 306 29.13 -36.73 -2.22
C PRO A 306 30.04 -36.58 -3.45
N THR A 307 30.55 -35.37 -3.73
CA THR A 307 31.40 -35.13 -4.91
C THR A 307 32.86 -35.57 -4.72
N ARG A 308 33.27 -35.82 -3.47
CA ARG A 308 34.61 -36.31 -3.12
C ARG A 308 34.66 -37.83 -2.88
N GLN A 309 33.55 -38.54 -3.04
CA GLN A 309 33.46 -39.99 -2.85
C GLN A 309 34.09 -40.82 -3.99
N ASP A 310 34.45 -40.19 -5.13
CA ASP A 310 35.03 -40.89 -6.29
C ASP A 310 36.55 -41.12 -6.23
N GLU A 311 37.26 -40.60 -5.22
CA GLU A 311 38.66 -40.96 -4.99
C GLU A 311 38.76 -42.29 -4.23
N LYS A 312 38.65 -43.39 -5.00
CA LYS A 312 38.87 -44.82 -4.64
C LYS A 312 38.01 -45.35 -3.48
N LYS A 313 37.02 -46.19 -3.83
CA LYS A 313 36.40 -47.17 -2.92
C LYS A 313 37.46 -47.86 -2.04
N PRO A 314 37.41 -47.75 -0.71
CA PRO A 314 38.19 -48.62 0.17
C PRO A 314 37.70 -50.06 0.01
N LYS A 315 38.63 -51.02 0.07
CA LYS A 315 38.28 -52.45 0.22
C LYS A 315 37.55 -52.65 1.57
N PRO A 316 36.69 -53.68 1.71
CA PRO A 316 35.79 -53.84 2.86
C PRO A 316 36.46 -54.18 4.21
N ASP A 317 37.79 -54.23 4.29
CA ASP A 317 38.53 -54.76 5.45
C ASP A 317 39.40 -53.71 6.18
N ALA A 318 39.13 -52.41 6.02
CA ALA A 318 39.87 -51.36 6.74
C ALA A 318 39.21 -51.01 8.08
N SER A 319 39.97 -51.13 9.16
CA SER A 319 39.61 -50.79 10.55
C SER A 319 39.10 -49.37 10.71
N SER A 320 38.24 -49.18 11.71
CA SER A 320 37.52 -47.94 12.05
C SER A 320 38.41 -46.71 12.36
N GLU A 321 39.73 -46.84 12.46
CA GLU A 321 40.64 -45.73 12.79
C GLU A 321 40.93 -44.82 11.60
N SER A 322 41.16 -45.39 10.41
CA SER A 322 41.57 -44.64 9.23
C SER A 322 40.40 -43.99 8.48
N GLN A 323 39.16 -44.28 8.88
CA GLN A 323 37.95 -43.54 8.50
C GLN A 323 37.83 -42.21 9.25
N SER A 324 38.07 -42.14 10.56
CA SER A 324 37.75 -40.96 11.38
C SER A 324 38.48 -39.64 11.02
N LEU A 325 39.79 -39.66 10.71
CA LEU A 325 40.56 -38.46 10.34
C LEU A 325 40.55 -38.16 8.83
N SER A 326 40.40 -39.20 8.00
CA SER A 326 40.23 -39.07 6.54
C SER A 326 38.83 -38.56 6.19
N GLU A 327 37.82 -38.95 6.96
CA GLU A 327 36.43 -38.47 6.83
C GLU A 327 36.35 -36.96 6.98
N LEU A 328 37.03 -36.35 7.96
CA LEU A 328 37.05 -34.90 8.17
C LEU A 328 37.42 -34.10 6.90
N ARG A 329 38.27 -34.65 6.03
CA ARG A 329 38.67 -34.02 4.75
C ARG A 329 37.60 -34.11 3.66
N THR A 330 36.69 -35.06 3.80
CA THR A 330 35.55 -35.29 2.92
C THR A 330 34.27 -34.66 3.44
N LEU A 331 34.28 -34.00 4.60
CA LEU A 331 33.08 -33.35 5.13
C LEU A 331 32.89 -31.95 4.54
N ARG A 332 31.63 -31.60 4.30
CA ARG A 332 31.17 -30.23 4.03
C ARG A 332 30.29 -29.73 5.17
N LEU A 333 30.30 -28.42 5.38
CA LEU A 333 29.41 -27.79 6.36
C LEU A 333 27.96 -27.88 5.88
N ARG A 334 27.05 -28.33 6.74
CA ARG A 334 25.62 -28.48 6.42
C ARG A 334 24.74 -27.52 7.21
N LYS A 335 25.06 -27.25 8.47
CA LYS A 335 24.32 -26.27 9.28
C LYS A 335 25.25 -25.45 10.16
N VAL A 336 24.96 -24.16 10.26
CA VAL A 336 25.51 -23.24 11.24
C VAL A 336 24.36 -22.80 12.14
N HIS A 337 24.56 -22.88 13.44
CA HIS A 337 23.58 -22.47 14.44
C HIS A 337 24.25 -21.59 15.48
N ALA A 338 23.92 -20.30 15.51
CA ALA A 338 24.45 -19.36 16.48
C ALA A 338 23.33 -18.91 17.42
N LEU A 339 23.58 -19.00 18.73
CA LEU A 339 22.60 -18.74 19.78
C LEU A 339 23.11 -17.67 20.75
N GLY A 340 22.20 -16.78 21.13
CA GLY A 340 22.35 -15.86 22.25
C GLY A 340 21.91 -16.46 23.58
N LEU A 341 22.18 -15.78 24.69
CA LEU A 341 21.60 -16.12 25.99
C LEU A 341 20.24 -15.43 26.15
N PRO A 342 19.18 -16.18 26.51
CA PRO A 342 17.90 -15.57 26.83
C PRO A 342 18.04 -14.67 28.07
N GLU A 343 17.38 -13.52 28.02
CA GLU A 343 17.32 -12.59 29.15
C GLU A 343 16.41 -13.16 30.25
N ASN A 344 16.93 -13.25 31.47
CA ASN A 344 16.19 -13.70 32.66
C ASN A 344 16.26 -12.63 33.75
N LYS A 345 15.38 -12.68 34.77
CA LYS A 345 15.28 -11.66 35.83
C LYS A 345 16.60 -11.34 36.58
N THR A 346 17.62 -12.19 36.47
CA THR A 346 18.90 -12.09 37.20
C THR A 346 20.12 -11.87 36.29
N GLN A 347 20.02 -11.99 34.96
CA GLN A 347 21.14 -11.83 34.03
C GLN A 347 20.69 -11.18 32.72
N SER A 348 21.43 -10.15 32.30
CA SER A 348 21.27 -9.52 30.98
C SER A 348 21.60 -10.55 29.90
N GLY A 349 20.64 -10.81 29.00
CA GLY A 349 20.82 -11.74 27.89
C GLY A 349 21.86 -11.25 26.89
N SER A 350 22.45 -12.16 26.12
CA SER A 350 23.36 -11.82 25.02
C SER A 350 22.68 -12.09 23.69
N LYS A 351 22.79 -11.15 22.75
CA LYS A 351 22.28 -11.29 21.40
C LYS A 351 23.34 -11.90 20.47
N VAL A 352 22.88 -12.48 19.37
CA VAL A 352 23.71 -12.78 18.21
C VAL A 352 23.88 -11.51 17.38
N ILE A 353 25.12 -11.08 17.16
CA ILE A 353 25.46 -9.91 16.36
C ILE A 353 26.16 -10.38 15.09
N LEU A 354 25.61 -10.03 13.94
CA LEU A 354 26.19 -10.28 12.61
C LEU A 354 26.60 -8.94 12.00
N GLU A 355 27.89 -8.74 11.76
CA GLU A 355 28.43 -7.54 11.12
C GLU A 355 29.13 -7.96 9.83
N SER A 356 28.61 -7.58 8.66
CA SER A 356 29.26 -7.84 7.36
C SER A 356 29.66 -6.52 6.71
N GLN A 357 30.97 -6.28 6.62
CA GLN A 357 31.51 -5.12 5.91
C GLN A 357 31.39 -5.30 4.39
N SER A 358 31.44 -6.54 3.91
CA SER A 358 31.33 -6.85 2.48
C SER A 358 29.93 -6.55 1.93
N GLN A 359 28.89 -6.71 2.76
CA GLN A 359 27.50 -6.45 2.38
C GLN A 359 26.90 -5.18 3.02
N GLN A 360 27.65 -4.49 3.88
CA GLN A 360 27.21 -3.36 4.70
C GLN A 360 25.98 -3.67 5.57
N ILE A 361 25.99 -4.84 6.21
CA ILE A 361 24.87 -5.34 7.03
C ILE A 361 25.27 -5.39 8.50
N LEU A 362 24.38 -4.93 9.37
CA LEU A 362 24.44 -5.14 10.81
C LEU A 362 23.13 -5.82 11.28
N GLY A 363 23.23 -7.04 11.78
CA GLY A 363 22.11 -7.83 12.30
C GLY A 363 22.20 -8.01 13.82
N ASN A 364 21.08 -7.88 14.51
CA ASN A 364 20.91 -8.14 15.93
C ASN A 364 19.69 -9.05 16.16
N LEU A 365 19.91 -10.21 16.74
CA LEU A 365 18.94 -11.32 16.86
C LEU A 365 19.29 -12.26 18.03
N SER A 366 18.53 -13.33 18.24
CA SER A 366 18.79 -14.32 19.31
C SER A 366 19.18 -15.71 18.78
N ASP A 367 18.68 -16.11 17.62
CA ASP A 367 18.96 -17.42 16.99
C ASP A 367 19.16 -17.23 15.48
N LEU A 368 20.37 -17.57 14.99
CA LEU A 368 20.72 -17.62 13.56
C LEU A 368 20.92 -19.07 13.16
N ARG A 369 20.19 -19.50 12.14
CA ARG A 369 20.37 -20.79 11.48
C ARG A 369 20.72 -20.55 10.03
N TYR A 370 21.78 -21.18 9.55
CA TYR A 370 22.17 -21.08 8.16
C TYR A 370 22.52 -22.45 7.60
N ASP A 371 21.87 -22.80 6.49
CA ASP A 371 22.20 -23.98 5.70
C ASP A 371 22.98 -23.54 4.45
N PRO A 372 24.31 -23.72 4.39
CA PRO A 372 25.11 -23.31 3.24
C PRO A 372 24.85 -24.12 1.95
N VAL A 373 24.24 -25.31 2.06
CA VAL A 373 23.94 -26.15 0.89
C VAL A 373 22.63 -25.69 0.24
N GLU A 374 21.59 -25.46 1.04
CA GLU A 374 20.30 -24.91 0.57
C GLU A 374 20.33 -23.38 0.42
N ARG A 375 21.35 -22.73 0.98
CA ARG A 375 21.54 -21.27 1.04
C ARG A 375 20.38 -20.53 1.69
N ILE A 376 19.81 -21.16 2.71
CA ILE A 376 18.71 -20.61 3.51
C ILE A 376 19.27 -20.11 4.84
N ALA A 377 19.05 -18.82 5.12
CA ALA A 377 19.32 -18.25 6.44
C ALA A 377 18.00 -17.94 7.15
N GLU A 378 17.91 -18.28 8.42
CA GLU A 378 16.77 -18.00 9.28
C GLU A 378 17.26 -17.25 10.52
N LEU A 379 16.70 -16.05 10.72
CA LEU A 379 16.99 -15.16 11.84
C LEU A 379 15.76 -15.10 12.73
N ARG A 380 15.92 -15.33 14.03
CA ARG A 380 14.83 -15.30 15.01
C ARG A 380 15.20 -14.51 16.25
N ASP A 381 14.20 -13.82 16.80
CA ASP A 381 14.31 -13.11 18.07
C ASP A 381 12.95 -13.09 18.78
N GLY A 382 12.94 -13.24 20.11
CA GLY A 382 11.71 -13.25 20.89
C GLY A 382 10.99 -11.89 20.93
N GLN A 383 11.71 -10.80 20.69
CA GLN A 383 11.13 -9.46 20.54
C GLN A 383 11.10 -9.06 19.06
N GLN A 384 12.27 -8.89 18.46
CA GLN A 384 12.40 -8.48 17.06
C GLN A 384 13.84 -8.67 16.57
N VAL A 385 14.00 -9.30 15.40
CA VAL A 385 15.27 -9.25 14.66
C VAL A 385 15.39 -7.85 14.07
N ILE A 386 16.54 -7.21 14.25
CA ILE A 386 16.83 -5.90 13.65
C ILE A 386 17.98 -6.09 12.67
N VAL A 387 17.75 -5.73 11.42
CA VAL A 387 18.77 -5.71 10.36
C VAL A 387 18.90 -4.27 9.86
N GLN A 388 20.11 -3.75 9.87
CA GLN A 388 20.43 -2.44 9.31
C GLN A 388 21.35 -2.62 8.10
N ARG A 389 21.00 -1.96 7.00
CA ARG A 389 21.81 -1.89 5.77
C ARG A 389 21.87 -0.44 5.32
N GLY A 390 23.03 0.21 5.48
CA GLY A 390 23.17 1.66 5.29
C GLY A 390 22.20 2.45 6.15
N ASP A 391 21.41 3.33 5.52
CA ASP A 391 20.39 4.19 6.14
C ASP A 391 19.01 3.51 6.27
N THR A 392 18.91 2.21 5.93
CA THR A 392 17.67 1.44 6.03
C THR A 392 17.73 0.52 7.24
N ARG A 393 16.71 0.62 8.10
CA ARG A 393 16.49 -0.27 9.24
C ARG A 393 15.26 -1.12 8.98
N PHE A 394 15.43 -2.43 9.15
CA PHE A 394 14.41 -3.44 8.94
C PHE A 394 14.24 -4.27 10.21
N GLY A 395 13.01 -4.65 10.56
CA GLY A 395 12.83 -5.57 11.67
C GLY A 395 11.55 -6.39 11.64
N SER A 396 11.67 -7.66 12.05
CA SER A 396 10.59 -8.65 12.14
C SER A 396 10.97 -9.74 13.16
N PRO A 397 10.03 -10.42 13.84
CA PRO A 397 10.35 -11.51 14.78
C PRO A 397 11.09 -12.68 14.13
N THR A 398 10.75 -13.02 12.90
CA THR A 398 11.42 -14.06 12.11
C THR A 398 11.67 -13.57 10.70
N ILE A 399 12.90 -13.72 10.22
CA ILE A 399 13.32 -13.36 8.87
C ILE A 399 13.97 -14.59 8.24
N GLN A 400 13.44 -15.05 7.11
CA GLN A 400 14.01 -16.11 6.29
C GLN A 400 14.51 -15.53 4.98
N LEU A 401 15.73 -15.88 4.59
CA LEU A 401 16.42 -15.43 3.40
C LEU A 401 16.80 -16.65 2.57
N VAL A 402 16.58 -16.60 1.26
CA VAL A 402 17.02 -17.64 0.31
C VAL A 402 17.92 -17.00 -0.74
N HIS A 403 19.10 -17.57 -0.96
CA HIS A 403 20.07 -17.07 -1.93
C HIS A 403 20.30 -18.04 -3.11
N ASP A 404 20.75 -17.52 -4.24
CA ASP A 404 21.10 -18.27 -5.45
C ASP A 404 22.54 -18.84 -5.41
N ALA A 405 22.99 -19.43 -6.53
CA ALA A 405 24.33 -20.00 -6.64
C ALA A 405 25.47 -19.00 -6.46
N GLU A 406 25.20 -17.75 -6.82
CA GLU A 406 26.10 -16.61 -6.80
C GLU A 406 26.04 -15.82 -5.47
N ASN A 407 25.19 -16.26 -4.52
CA ASN A 407 24.89 -15.62 -3.24
C ASN A 407 24.10 -14.30 -3.34
N HIS A 408 23.31 -14.11 -4.39
CA HIS A 408 22.32 -13.04 -4.46
C HIS A 408 21.01 -13.45 -3.78
N LEU A 409 20.31 -12.48 -3.19
CA LEU A 409 19.04 -12.71 -2.51
C LEU A 409 17.93 -12.99 -3.53
N VAL A 410 17.32 -14.18 -3.46
CA VAL A 410 16.21 -14.59 -4.33
C VAL A 410 14.87 -14.31 -3.67
N SER A 411 14.72 -14.66 -2.39
CA SER A 411 13.47 -14.42 -1.66
C SER A 411 13.70 -14.05 -0.21
N LEU A 412 12.77 -13.26 0.33
CA LEU A 412 12.74 -12.78 1.70
C LEU A 412 11.35 -13.06 2.27
N THR A 413 11.27 -13.76 3.39
CA THR A 413 10.00 -13.95 4.12
C THR A 413 10.15 -13.50 5.56
N CYS A 414 9.32 -12.54 5.96
CA CYS A 414 9.30 -11.98 7.30
C CYS A 414 7.96 -12.31 7.94
N THR A 415 7.99 -12.99 9.08
CA THR A 415 6.79 -13.46 9.78
C THR A 415 6.62 -12.72 11.10
N GLY A 416 5.38 -12.33 11.41
CA GLY A 416 5.02 -11.50 12.54
C GLY A 416 5.04 -9.99 12.23
N ALA A 417 4.73 -9.20 13.24
CA ALA A 417 4.64 -7.75 13.12
C ALA A 417 6.03 -7.16 12.86
N GLY A 418 6.16 -6.39 11.79
CA GLY A 418 7.45 -5.84 11.37
C GLY A 418 7.37 -4.43 10.83
N GLN A 419 8.54 -3.82 10.71
CA GLN A 419 8.70 -2.45 10.27
C GLN A 419 9.94 -2.28 9.41
N LEU A 420 9.84 -1.36 8.45
CA LEU A 420 10.94 -0.86 7.65
C LEU A 420 10.93 0.66 7.79
N ALA A 421 12.09 1.23 8.07
CA ALA A 421 12.31 2.67 8.11
C ALA A 421 13.56 3.01 7.30
N HIS A 422 13.42 3.98 6.39
CA HIS A 422 14.54 4.52 5.62
C HIS A 422 14.65 6.03 5.83
N GLN A 423 15.86 6.50 6.15
CA GLN A 423 16.12 7.91 6.36
C GLN A 423 16.46 8.60 5.03
N ILE A 424 15.66 9.61 4.66
CA ILE A 424 15.91 10.43 3.48
C ILE A 424 16.81 11.60 3.92
N GLY A 425 18.02 11.70 3.36
CA GLY A 425 18.89 12.88 3.55
C GLY A 425 19.86 12.84 4.75
N LYS A 426 20.68 13.89 4.86
CA LYS A 426 21.61 14.12 5.98
C LYS A 426 21.10 15.27 6.86
N GLU A 427 20.81 14.96 8.12
CA GLU A 427 20.89 15.86 9.28
C GLU A 427 20.18 17.24 9.23
N GLU A 428 19.12 17.44 8.44
CA GLU A 428 18.16 18.52 8.72
C GLU A 428 17.01 18.00 9.58
N GLU A 429 16.67 18.76 10.63
CA GLU A 429 15.84 18.40 11.79
C GLU A 429 14.36 18.07 11.46
N ASP A 430 13.96 18.14 10.18
CA ASP A 430 12.56 18.02 9.72
C ASP A 430 12.31 16.91 8.67
N ASP A 431 13.35 16.18 8.21
CA ASP A 431 13.18 15.09 7.23
C ASP A 431 12.65 13.81 7.94
N LYS A 432 11.32 13.62 7.90
CA LYS A 432 10.67 12.40 8.40
C LYS A 432 11.12 11.17 7.58
N PRO A 433 11.30 9.99 8.20
CA PRO A 433 11.67 8.79 7.46
C PRO A 433 10.50 8.22 6.64
N VAL A 434 10.82 7.58 5.52
CA VAL A 434 9.85 6.69 4.85
C VAL A 434 9.68 5.46 5.71
N THR A 435 8.43 5.12 6.01
CA THR A 435 8.12 3.99 6.89
C THR A 435 7.11 3.05 6.25
N ALA A 436 7.34 1.75 6.43
CA ALA A 436 6.40 0.69 6.10
C ALA A 436 6.22 -0.23 7.31
N GLN A 437 4.98 -0.57 7.64
CA GLN A 437 4.63 -1.44 8.76
C GLN A 437 3.63 -2.50 8.31
N TRP A 438 3.72 -3.69 8.91
CA TRP A 438 2.80 -4.81 8.72
C TRP A 438 2.67 -5.60 10.03
N GLU A 439 1.56 -6.32 10.20
CA GLU A 439 1.26 -7.06 11.42
C GLU A 439 1.49 -8.57 11.29
N ARG A 440 1.27 -9.15 10.10
CA ARG A 440 1.28 -10.61 9.92
C ARG A 440 2.50 -11.11 9.16
N GLN A 441 2.74 -10.61 7.95
CA GLN A 441 3.78 -11.16 7.08
C GLN A 441 4.19 -10.19 5.97
N LEU A 442 5.49 -10.19 5.62
CA LEU A 442 6.03 -9.61 4.40
C LEU A 442 6.74 -10.69 3.59
N THR A 443 6.51 -10.76 2.27
CA THR A 443 7.22 -11.68 1.37
C THR A 443 7.71 -10.96 0.12
N VAL A 444 8.95 -11.25 -0.29
CA VAL A 444 9.56 -10.78 -1.54
C VAL A 444 10.00 -12.01 -2.33
N HIS A 445 9.59 -12.11 -3.60
CA HIS A 445 9.94 -13.20 -4.49
C HIS A 445 9.89 -12.75 -5.96
N PRO A 446 10.69 -13.37 -6.84
CA PRO A 446 10.61 -13.14 -8.28
C PRO A 446 9.30 -13.69 -8.85
N GLN A 447 8.83 -13.06 -9.92
CA GLN A 447 7.76 -13.55 -10.77
C GLN A 447 8.36 -13.92 -12.14
N ASP A 448 8.55 -15.22 -12.36
CA ASP A 448 9.36 -15.81 -13.45
C ASP A 448 8.94 -15.44 -14.88
N ALA A 449 7.74 -14.89 -15.09
CA ALA A 449 7.23 -14.56 -16.44
C ALA A 449 7.66 -13.18 -16.98
N GLU A 450 7.99 -12.22 -16.12
CA GLU A 450 8.15 -10.79 -16.51
C GLU A 450 9.39 -10.10 -15.93
N GLY A 451 10.24 -10.80 -15.19
CA GLY A 451 11.41 -10.19 -14.52
C GLY A 451 11.05 -9.21 -13.40
N LEU A 452 9.82 -9.32 -12.87
CA LEU A 452 9.31 -8.49 -11.78
C LEU A 452 9.59 -9.13 -10.42
N GLN A 453 9.88 -8.30 -9.42
CA GLN A 453 9.88 -8.66 -8.01
C GLN A 453 8.55 -8.28 -7.37
N VAL A 454 7.95 -9.24 -6.65
CA VAL A 454 6.66 -9.06 -6.01
C VAL A 454 6.86 -8.93 -4.50
N VAL A 455 6.52 -7.76 -3.96
CA VAL A 455 6.53 -7.49 -2.53
C VAL A 455 5.09 -7.55 -2.02
N LYS A 456 4.78 -8.51 -1.15
CA LYS A 456 3.45 -8.65 -0.50
C LYS A 456 3.56 -8.33 0.98
N LEU A 457 2.69 -7.46 1.48
CA LEU A 457 2.53 -7.11 2.88
C LEU A 457 1.13 -7.50 3.34
N ASN A 458 1.01 -8.13 4.51
CA ASN A 458 -0.26 -8.62 5.06
C ASN A 458 -0.42 -8.27 6.54
N GLY A 459 -1.66 -7.93 6.93
CA GLY A 459 -2.04 -7.54 8.28
C GLY A 459 -1.75 -6.07 8.52
N GLU A 460 -2.79 -5.25 8.65
CA GLU A 460 -2.75 -3.79 8.87
C GLU A 460 -1.51 -3.08 8.29
N VAL A 461 -1.41 -3.08 6.96
CA VAL A 461 -0.31 -2.43 6.25
C VAL A 461 -0.42 -0.91 6.39
N ARG A 462 0.69 -0.27 6.75
CA ARG A 462 0.80 1.19 6.78
C ARG A 462 2.07 1.61 6.04
N LEU A 463 1.91 2.41 5.00
CA LEU A 463 2.99 3.01 4.24
C LEU A 463 2.89 4.52 4.43
N ASN A 464 3.98 5.16 4.83
CA ASN A 464 4.03 6.61 4.99
C ASN A 464 5.26 7.15 4.28
N MET A 465 5.00 7.94 3.24
CA MET A 465 5.99 8.74 2.53
C MET A 465 5.73 10.20 2.88
N PRO A 466 6.67 10.87 3.58
CA PRO A 466 6.53 12.28 3.95
C PRO A 466 6.19 13.17 2.75
N ASP A 467 5.37 14.18 2.99
CA ASP A 467 4.99 15.26 2.06
C ASP A 467 4.36 14.82 0.72
N SER A 468 4.03 13.54 0.58
CA SER A 468 3.52 12.96 -0.67
C SER A 468 2.30 12.08 -0.44
N LEU A 469 2.44 11.00 0.33
CA LEU A 469 1.46 9.92 0.36
C LEU A 469 1.51 9.08 1.64
N ALA A 470 0.35 8.88 2.27
CA ALA A 470 0.16 7.84 3.28
C ALA A 470 -0.90 6.84 2.81
N VAL A 471 -0.63 5.55 2.94
CA VAL A 471 -1.53 4.44 2.57
C VAL A 471 -1.73 3.54 3.78
N ALA A 472 -2.97 3.17 4.06
CA ALA A 472 -3.32 2.12 5.00
C ALA A 472 -4.24 1.09 4.32
N ALA A 473 -4.04 -0.20 4.56
CA ALA A 473 -4.82 -1.29 3.99
C ALA A 473 -4.67 -2.58 4.81
N ASP A 474 -5.51 -3.60 4.58
CA ASP A 474 -5.34 -4.90 5.26
C ASP A 474 -4.24 -5.74 4.60
N ALA A 475 -4.05 -5.58 3.28
CA ALA A 475 -2.97 -6.16 2.51
C ALA A 475 -2.53 -5.23 1.38
N ALA A 476 -1.25 -5.29 1.01
CA ALA A 476 -0.69 -4.55 -0.12
C ALA A 476 0.26 -5.43 -0.93
N THR A 477 0.23 -5.32 -2.26
CA THR A 477 1.17 -5.97 -3.18
C THR A 477 1.78 -4.93 -4.11
N LEU A 478 3.10 -4.97 -4.28
CA LEU A 478 3.87 -4.11 -5.16
C LEU A 478 4.65 -4.96 -6.15
N TRP A 479 4.67 -4.54 -7.42
CA TRP A 479 5.46 -5.18 -8.48
C TRP A 479 6.55 -4.22 -8.95
N LEU A 480 7.80 -4.65 -8.85
CA LEU A 480 9.01 -3.85 -9.05
C LEU A 480 9.89 -4.44 -10.17
N THR A 481 10.58 -3.62 -10.96
CA THR A 481 11.56 -4.09 -11.96
C THR A 481 12.99 -4.14 -11.40
N LEU A 482 13.64 -5.32 -11.37
CA LEU A 482 15.03 -5.49 -10.86
C LEU A 482 16.09 -4.87 -11.75
N ASP A 483 16.00 -5.07 -13.07
CA ASP A 483 16.97 -4.54 -14.04
C ASP A 483 17.15 -3.02 -13.95
N GLU A 484 16.09 -2.30 -13.57
CA GLU A 484 16.13 -0.86 -13.38
C GLU A 484 16.80 -0.51 -12.05
N ILE A 485 16.57 -1.28 -10.98
CA ILE A 485 17.26 -1.09 -9.69
C ILE A 485 18.77 -1.29 -9.86
N GLU A 486 19.21 -2.35 -10.55
CA GLU A 486 20.64 -2.62 -10.80
C GLU A 486 21.29 -1.57 -11.73
N LYS A 487 20.57 -1.06 -12.74
CA LYS A 487 21.06 0.03 -13.59
C LYS A 487 21.15 1.36 -12.84
N LEU A 488 20.25 1.60 -11.89
CA LEU A 488 20.32 2.76 -11.00
C LEU A 488 21.49 2.65 -10.02
N GLU A 489 21.73 1.46 -9.44
CA GLU A 489 22.91 1.18 -8.59
C GLU A 489 24.23 1.43 -9.35
N ASN A 490 24.34 0.93 -10.59
CA ASN A 490 25.55 1.07 -11.39
C ASN A 490 25.81 2.50 -11.91
N ARG A 491 24.78 3.38 -12.00
CA ARG A 491 24.95 4.80 -12.35
C ARG A 491 25.38 5.67 -11.15
N SER A 492 25.08 5.23 -9.92
CA SER A 492 25.34 5.97 -8.66
C SER A 492 26.80 5.91 -8.19
N THR A 493 27.73 5.32 -8.96
CA THR A 493 29.16 5.32 -8.56
C THR A 493 29.81 6.71 -8.57
N ASN A 494 29.21 7.71 -9.25
CA ASN A 494 29.73 9.09 -9.27
C ASN A 494 28.86 10.13 -8.54
N ASP A 495 27.58 9.86 -8.28
CA ASP A 495 26.71 10.75 -7.51
C ASP A 495 26.07 9.97 -6.35
N LYS A 496 26.41 10.38 -5.12
CA LYS A 496 25.87 9.88 -3.85
C LYS A 496 24.42 10.32 -3.61
N GLU A 497 23.56 10.25 -4.62
CA GLU A 497 22.13 10.46 -4.45
C GLU A 497 21.44 9.11 -4.28
N ASN A 498 20.93 8.90 -3.06
CA ASN A 498 20.26 7.69 -2.61
C ASN A 498 19.21 7.20 -3.62
N LEU A 499 19.28 5.91 -3.97
CA LEU A 499 18.28 5.18 -4.78
C LEU A 499 16.84 5.33 -4.26
N LEU A 500 16.69 5.67 -2.98
CA LEU A 500 15.41 5.85 -2.28
C LEU A 500 14.86 7.30 -2.39
N ARG A 501 15.62 8.23 -2.97
CA ARG A 501 15.14 9.55 -3.40
C ARG A 501 14.61 9.55 -4.84
N GLN A 502 14.95 8.54 -5.63
CA GLN A 502 14.36 8.33 -6.95
C GLN A 502 13.07 7.50 -6.81
N PRO A 503 12.03 7.76 -7.61
CA PRO A 503 10.80 6.98 -7.55
C PRO A 503 11.15 5.50 -7.78
N LEU A 504 10.79 4.65 -6.81
CA LEU A 504 10.92 3.20 -6.95
C LEU A 504 10.28 2.77 -8.28
N PRO A 505 10.89 1.85 -9.04
CA PRO A 505 10.38 1.40 -10.33
C PRO A 505 9.16 0.47 -10.14
N ILE A 506 8.14 0.98 -9.48
CA ILE A 506 6.86 0.33 -9.28
C ILE A 506 6.15 0.34 -10.64
N ARG A 507 5.81 -0.85 -11.13
CA ARG A 507 5.00 -1.05 -12.34
C ARG A 507 3.52 -1.19 -12.00
N ARG A 508 3.25 -1.75 -10.83
CA ARG A 508 1.90 -1.96 -10.31
C ARG A 508 1.93 -1.93 -8.80
N ALA A 509 0.88 -1.38 -8.21
CA ALA A 509 0.60 -1.44 -6.79
C ALA A 509 -0.87 -1.83 -6.59
N GLU A 510 -1.14 -2.61 -5.56
CA GLU A 510 -2.47 -3.10 -5.23
C GLU A 510 -2.65 -3.09 -3.72
N ALA A 511 -3.73 -2.50 -3.24
CA ALA A 511 -4.11 -2.48 -1.83
C ALA A 511 -5.52 -3.07 -1.69
N ARG A 512 -5.73 -3.89 -0.66
CA ARG A 512 -6.99 -4.60 -0.42
C ARG A 512 -7.45 -4.48 1.03
N GLY A 513 -8.76 -4.57 1.24
CA GLY A 513 -9.38 -4.48 2.55
C GLY A 513 -9.76 -3.04 2.88
N ASN A 514 -9.53 -2.57 4.10
CA ASN A 514 -9.83 -1.18 4.49
C ASN A 514 -8.81 -0.19 3.91
N VAL A 515 -8.90 0.12 2.60
CA VAL A 515 -7.93 0.99 1.92
C VAL A 515 -8.24 2.46 2.17
N PHE A 516 -7.26 3.16 2.76
CA PHE A 516 -7.25 4.61 2.93
C PHE A 516 -5.98 5.19 2.33
N VAL A 517 -6.14 6.26 1.55
CA VAL A 517 -5.02 7.00 0.96
C VAL A 517 -5.16 8.46 1.31
N VAL A 518 -4.08 9.05 1.82
CA VAL A 518 -4.01 10.48 2.11
C VAL A 518 -2.86 11.07 1.31
N GLY A 519 -3.20 11.89 0.32
CA GLY A 519 -2.27 12.72 -0.44
C GLY A 519 -2.59 14.20 -0.30
N SER A 520 -1.77 15.06 -0.91
CA SER A 520 -1.93 16.53 -0.87
C SER A 520 -3.17 17.04 -1.63
N GLU A 521 -3.52 16.40 -2.74
CA GLU A 521 -4.63 16.81 -3.62
C GLU A 521 -5.84 15.86 -3.56
N LEU A 522 -5.62 14.62 -3.09
CA LEU A 522 -6.59 13.52 -3.14
C LEU A 522 -6.59 12.76 -1.82
N ILE A 523 -7.79 12.48 -1.30
CA ILE A 523 -8.00 11.59 -0.15
C ILE A 523 -8.96 10.48 -0.59
N VAL A 524 -8.50 9.23 -0.53
CA VAL A 524 -9.36 8.05 -0.72
C VAL A 524 -9.86 7.61 0.65
N GLY A 525 -11.17 7.72 0.84
CA GLY A 525 -11.87 7.43 2.09
C GLY A 525 -13.00 8.42 2.34
N ARG A 526 -13.85 8.09 3.31
CA ARG A 526 -15.04 8.86 3.63
C ARG A 526 -14.73 10.17 4.36
N LEU A 527 -15.35 11.27 3.91
CA LEU A 527 -15.24 12.58 4.55
C LEU A 527 -15.69 12.50 6.03
N GLY A 528 -14.86 13.02 6.94
CA GLY A 528 -15.14 13.08 8.38
C GLY A 528 -14.85 11.79 9.16
N GLN A 529 -14.53 10.68 8.50
CA GLN A 529 -14.12 9.43 9.16
C GLN A 529 -12.66 9.11 8.84
N ARG A 530 -11.82 9.06 9.88
CA ARG A 530 -10.47 8.50 9.80
C ARG A 530 -10.58 7.01 10.11
N ARG A 531 -10.60 6.14 9.09
CA ARG A 531 -10.52 4.66 9.12
C ARG A 531 -11.81 3.84 8.94
N GLU A 532 -12.98 4.45 8.78
CA GLU A 532 -14.21 3.74 8.39
C GLU A 532 -14.73 4.27 7.04
N GLY A 533 -15.13 3.37 6.14
CA GLY A 533 -15.59 3.72 4.79
C GLY A 533 -14.48 3.96 3.76
N GLY A 534 -13.41 3.16 3.80
CA GLY A 534 -12.35 3.15 2.77
C GLY A 534 -12.75 2.30 1.56
N ALA A 535 -11.97 2.38 0.48
CA ALA A 535 -12.17 1.49 -0.67
C ALA A 535 -11.82 0.05 -0.29
N LYS A 536 -12.55 -0.95 -0.82
CA LYS A 536 -12.25 -2.38 -0.60
C LYS A 536 -11.03 -2.84 -1.39
N GLU A 537 -10.78 -2.21 -2.54
CA GLU A 537 -9.65 -2.49 -3.42
C GLU A 537 -9.19 -1.22 -4.13
N LEU A 538 -7.87 -1.00 -4.17
CA LEU A 538 -7.22 0.04 -4.95
C LEU A 538 -6.12 -0.59 -5.80
N ILE A 539 -6.19 -0.41 -7.10
CA ILE A 539 -5.17 -0.89 -8.06
C ILE A 539 -4.57 0.32 -8.76
N VAL A 540 -3.25 0.45 -8.73
CA VAL A 540 -2.50 1.48 -9.45
C VAL A 540 -1.59 0.80 -10.45
N ASN A 541 -1.80 1.08 -11.73
CA ASN A 541 -0.94 0.60 -12.82
C ASN A 541 -0.10 1.77 -13.33
N ILE A 542 1.22 1.55 -13.42
CA ILE A 542 2.19 2.57 -13.83
C ILE A 542 2.81 2.13 -15.16
N GLN A 543 2.50 2.87 -16.22
CA GLN A 543 3.04 2.65 -17.55
C GLN A 543 4.22 3.60 -17.83
N PRO A 544 5.31 3.12 -18.42
CA PRO A 544 6.38 4.00 -18.90
C PRO A 544 5.91 4.74 -20.16
N GLY A 545 6.07 6.06 -20.19
CA GLY A 545 5.65 6.85 -21.35
C GLY A 545 5.99 8.32 -21.21
N LYS A 546 6.03 9.04 -22.33
CA LYS A 546 6.13 10.50 -22.30
C LYS A 546 4.80 11.06 -21.78
N LEU A 547 4.86 11.99 -20.83
CA LEU A 547 3.67 12.71 -20.43
C LEU A 547 3.13 13.53 -21.63
N PRO A 548 1.80 13.62 -21.80
CA PRO A 548 1.21 14.55 -22.76
C PRO A 548 1.77 15.96 -22.51
N LEU A 549 2.38 16.57 -23.53
CA LEU A 549 2.92 17.92 -23.45
C LEU A 549 1.78 18.92 -23.25
N ASP A 550 1.65 19.49 -22.06
CA ASP A 550 0.79 20.65 -21.84
C ASP A 550 1.44 21.87 -22.50
N GLN A 551 0.95 22.24 -23.69
CA GLN A 551 1.35 23.48 -24.38
C GLN A 551 0.62 24.72 -23.86
N SER A 552 -0.18 24.59 -22.80
CA SER A 552 -0.68 25.73 -22.03
C SER A 552 0.42 26.14 -21.07
N GLY A 553 1.07 27.28 -21.31
CA GLY A 553 2.07 27.88 -20.41
C GLY A 553 1.48 28.30 -19.06
N GLY A 554 1.12 27.32 -18.23
CA GLY A 554 0.46 27.46 -16.95
C GLY A 554 0.88 26.38 -15.97
N VAL A 555 2.19 26.14 -15.84
CA VAL A 555 2.85 26.04 -14.54
C VAL A 555 2.07 25.24 -13.46
N LEU A 556 2.29 23.92 -13.42
CA LEU A 556 2.58 23.27 -12.13
C LEU A 556 4.07 23.52 -11.85
N ARG A 557 4.38 24.71 -11.34
CA ARG A 557 5.71 25.03 -10.81
C ARG A 557 5.79 24.35 -9.45
N THR A 558 6.53 23.26 -9.39
CA THR A 558 7.35 22.97 -8.22
C THR A 558 8.51 23.96 -8.25
N GLY A 559 8.40 25.06 -7.49
CA GLY A 559 9.51 25.99 -7.27
C GLY A 559 9.09 27.47 -7.20
N ALA A 560 9.37 28.05 -6.04
CA ALA A 560 9.25 29.45 -5.60
C ALA A 560 7.88 29.86 -5.03
N GLU A 561 7.88 30.02 -3.70
CA GLU A 561 7.04 30.87 -2.87
C GLU A 561 6.04 31.74 -3.66
N SER A 562 4.83 31.21 -3.81
CA SER A 562 3.64 32.03 -3.90
C SER A 562 2.63 31.36 -2.98
N GLU A 563 2.13 32.10 -1.99
CA GLU A 563 1.00 31.73 -1.14
C GLU A 563 -0.28 31.60 -1.98
N SER A 564 -0.30 30.71 -2.97
CA SER A 564 -1.51 30.33 -3.67
C SER A 564 -2.29 29.44 -2.72
N LYS A 565 -3.40 29.96 -2.16
CA LYS A 565 -4.41 29.21 -1.39
C LYS A 565 -4.45 27.74 -1.84
N LYS A 566 -3.92 26.81 -1.00
CA LYS A 566 -3.99 25.37 -1.24
C LYS A 566 -5.45 25.02 -1.53
N ARG A 567 -5.72 24.44 -2.70
CA ARG A 567 -7.08 23.96 -3.01
C ARG A 567 -7.42 22.85 -2.00
N PRO A 568 -8.65 22.82 -1.47
CA PRO A 568 -9.05 21.73 -0.59
C PRO A 568 -9.01 20.41 -1.36
N PRO A 569 -8.52 19.32 -0.74
CA PRO A 569 -8.37 18.03 -1.39
C PRO A 569 -9.73 17.47 -1.81
N LEU A 570 -9.73 16.69 -2.88
CA LEU A 570 -10.90 15.94 -3.32
C LEU A 570 -11.02 14.65 -2.50
N PHE A 571 -12.17 14.41 -1.89
CA PHE A 571 -12.49 13.16 -1.20
C PHE A 571 -13.15 12.20 -2.17
N VAL A 572 -12.66 10.96 -2.20
CA VAL A 572 -13.14 9.90 -3.10
C VAL A 572 -13.47 8.66 -2.29
N GLU A 573 -14.73 8.23 -2.37
CA GLU A 573 -15.24 6.99 -1.81
C GLU A 573 -15.76 6.13 -2.97
N ALA A 574 -15.35 4.87 -3.03
CA ALA A 574 -15.78 3.87 -4.00
C ALA A 574 -15.43 2.47 -3.47
N ASP A 575 -16.14 1.42 -3.88
CA ASP A 575 -15.81 0.05 -3.44
C ASP A 575 -14.50 -0.42 -4.06
N LYS A 576 -14.27 -0.11 -5.33
CA LYS A 576 -13.05 -0.44 -6.06
C LYS A 576 -12.57 0.78 -6.83
N LEU A 577 -11.27 1.04 -6.76
CA LEU A 577 -10.61 2.11 -7.51
C LEU A 577 -9.49 1.54 -8.36
N GLN A 578 -9.48 1.91 -9.64
CA GLN A 578 -8.39 1.61 -10.56
C GLN A 578 -7.79 2.92 -11.07
N VAL A 579 -6.48 3.06 -10.97
CA VAL A 579 -5.75 4.25 -11.39
C VAL A 579 -4.69 3.84 -12.39
N MET A 580 -4.66 4.51 -13.53
CA MET A 580 -3.62 4.38 -14.54
C MET A 580 -2.77 5.64 -14.56
N VAL A 581 -1.47 5.47 -14.39
CA VAL A 581 -0.48 6.54 -14.30
C VAL A 581 0.55 6.37 -15.41
N HIS A 582 0.89 7.46 -16.11
CA HIS A 582 2.07 7.53 -16.96
C HIS A 582 3.25 8.08 -16.17
N HIS A 583 4.39 7.40 -16.25
CA HIS A 583 5.65 7.86 -15.69
C HIS A 583 6.63 8.20 -16.81
N ASP A 584 6.96 9.49 -16.92
CA ASP A 584 8.05 9.97 -17.77
C ASP A 584 9.37 9.76 -17.05
N MET A 585 9.99 8.61 -17.31
CA MET A 585 11.28 8.20 -16.74
C MET A 585 12.42 9.17 -17.05
N ALA A 586 12.32 9.98 -18.12
CA ALA A 586 13.37 10.93 -18.48
C ALA A 586 13.29 12.23 -17.68
N GLN A 587 12.08 12.63 -17.27
CA GLN A 587 11.84 13.84 -16.48
C GLN A 587 11.50 13.56 -15.00
N GLY A 588 11.35 12.29 -14.61
CA GLY A 588 10.96 11.89 -13.25
C GLY A 588 9.54 12.35 -12.87
N ARG A 589 8.65 12.53 -13.85
CA ARG A 589 7.30 13.09 -13.64
C ARG A 589 6.25 12.01 -13.82
N MET A 590 5.29 11.96 -12.90
CA MET A 590 4.10 11.09 -13.00
C MET A 590 2.85 11.92 -13.29
N GLY A 591 1.95 11.36 -14.08
CA GLY A 591 0.66 11.98 -14.41
C GLY A 591 -0.45 10.93 -14.46
N VAL A 592 -1.60 11.25 -13.89
CA VAL A 592 -2.76 10.36 -13.92
C VAL A 592 -3.43 10.43 -15.29
N GLN A 593 -3.52 9.29 -15.96
CA GLN A 593 -4.18 9.16 -17.26
C GLN A 593 -5.65 8.77 -17.11
N GLN A 594 -5.94 7.81 -16.23
CA GLN A 594 -7.30 7.34 -16.03
C GLN A 594 -7.54 7.00 -14.55
N ILE A 595 -8.72 7.35 -14.06
CA ILE A 595 -9.25 6.89 -12.78
C ILE A 595 -10.60 6.27 -13.05
N GLU A 596 -10.81 5.08 -12.54
CA GLU A 596 -12.08 4.36 -12.58
C GLU A 596 -12.48 3.97 -11.17
N GLY A 597 -13.74 4.24 -10.83
CA GLY A 597 -14.33 3.82 -9.57
C GLY A 597 -15.60 3.06 -9.80
N GLU A 598 -15.80 1.98 -9.04
CA GLU A 598 -16.97 1.10 -9.13
C GLU A 598 -17.63 0.94 -7.75
N GLY A 599 -18.93 0.68 -7.74
CA GLY A 599 -19.73 0.48 -6.53
C GLY A 599 -20.27 1.79 -5.97
N SER A 600 -20.29 1.95 -4.65
CA SER A 600 -20.85 3.17 -4.02
C SER A 600 -19.93 4.38 -4.21
N VAL A 601 -20.03 5.06 -5.35
CA VAL A 601 -19.16 6.21 -5.70
C VAL A 601 -19.68 7.49 -5.05
N ARG A 602 -18.79 8.18 -4.35
CA ARG A 602 -19.03 9.53 -3.83
C ARG A 602 -17.76 10.38 -3.94
N LEU A 603 -17.85 11.50 -4.64
CA LEU A 603 -16.78 12.50 -4.75
C LEU A 603 -17.23 13.79 -4.07
N GLU A 604 -16.44 14.32 -3.14
CA GLU A 604 -16.77 15.55 -2.43
C GLU A 604 -15.60 16.52 -2.37
N GLN A 605 -15.89 17.80 -2.60
CA GLN A 605 -14.94 18.89 -2.37
C GLN A 605 -15.55 19.95 -1.47
N LEU A 606 -14.85 20.27 -0.38
CA LEU A 606 -15.25 21.31 0.56
C LEU A 606 -14.98 22.70 -0.01
N SER A 607 -15.82 23.69 0.34
CA SER A 607 -15.55 25.09 0.03
C SER A 607 -14.43 25.66 0.90
N SER A 608 -13.54 26.44 0.30
CA SER A 608 -12.42 27.10 0.99
C SER A 608 -12.85 28.29 1.88
N GLU A 609 -14.12 28.71 1.84
CA GLU A 609 -14.57 29.99 2.42
C GLU A 609 -15.36 29.92 3.73
N THR A 610 -15.49 28.76 4.40
CA THR A 610 -16.27 28.72 5.65
C THR A 610 -15.70 27.76 6.69
N ILE A 611 -14.69 28.22 7.43
CA ILE A 611 -14.45 27.78 8.81
C ILE A 611 -14.59 29.01 9.70
N GLN A 612 -15.82 29.49 9.89
CA GLN A 612 -16.16 30.26 11.08
C GLN A 612 -16.93 29.33 12.02
N VAL A 613 -16.35 29.11 13.19
CA VAL A 613 -16.94 28.31 14.26
C VAL A 613 -18.17 29.07 14.77
N GLY A 614 -19.36 28.51 14.55
CA GLY A 614 -20.61 29.07 15.08
C GLY A 614 -21.78 29.16 14.09
N ASP A 615 -21.92 28.25 13.13
CA ASP A 615 -23.21 27.70 12.65
C ASP A 615 -22.91 26.70 11.52
N LEU A 616 -23.23 25.43 11.74
CA LEU A 616 -22.86 24.32 10.86
C LEU A 616 -23.73 24.30 9.60
N ARG A 617 -23.40 25.12 8.61
CA ARG A 617 -23.68 24.85 7.20
C ARG A 617 -22.38 24.86 6.43
N THR A 618 -21.76 23.70 6.31
CA THR A 618 -20.65 23.48 5.37
C THR A 618 -21.25 23.49 3.97
N GLU A 619 -21.19 24.61 3.26
CA GLU A 619 -21.59 24.65 1.85
C GLU A 619 -20.63 23.74 1.06
N ARG A 620 -21.16 22.65 0.51
CA ARG A 620 -20.42 21.75 -0.38
C ARG A 620 -20.32 22.42 -1.75
N ASN A 621 -19.10 22.63 -2.24
CA ASN A 621 -18.91 23.20 -3.57
C ASN A 621 -19.19 22.18 -4.67
N LEU A 622 -18.88 20.91 -4.42
CA LEU A 622 -19.12 19.82 -5.35
C LEU A 622 -19.45 18.55 -4.57
N ALA A 623 -20.57 17.90 -4.93
CA ALA A 623 -20.88 16.55 -4.51
C ALA A 623 -21.31 15.73 -5.73
N VAL A 624 -20.67 14.59 -5.94
CA VAL A 624 -20.97 13.66 -7.03
C VAL A 624 -21.28 12.30 -6.42
N THR A 625 -22.36 11.66 -6.88
CA THR A 625 -22.73 10.31 -6.44
C THR A 625 -23.13 9.45 -7.64
N GLY A 626 -22.85 8.15 -7.59
CA GLY A 626 -23.25 7.19 -8.63
C GLY A 626 -22.84 5.76 -8.27
N VAL A 627 -23.01 4.84 -9.23
CA VAL A 627 -22.56 3.44 -9.10
C VAL A 627 -21.21 3.18 -9.78
N GLY A 628 -20.70 4.17 -10.51
CA GLY A 628 -19.40 4.11 -11.16
C GLY A 628 -18.98 5.45 -11.74
N PHE A 629 -17.68 5.63 -11.98
CA PHE A 629 -17.17 6.73 -12.78
C PHE A 629 -15.90 6.34 -13.53
N VAL A 630 -15.66 7.02 -14.64
CA VAL A 630 -14.41 6.96 -15.40
C VAL A 630 -13.97 8.37 -15.72
N ALA A 631 -12.80 8.78 -15.23
CA ALA A 631 -12.15 10.03 -15.54
C ALA A 631 -10.90 9.75 -16.39
N GLN A 632 -10.82 10.34 -17.58
CA GLN A 632 -9.71 10.21 -18.52
C GLN A 632 -9.05 11.57 -18.76
N ASN A 633 -7.73 11.57 -18.78
CA ASN A 633 -6.88 12.73 -19.01
C ASN A 633 -5.73 12.35 -19.98
N GLU A 634 -5.90 12.73 -21.24
CA GLU A 634 -4.90 12.59 -22.31
C GLU A 634 -4.30 13.96 -22.65
N GLY A 635 -4.07 14.81 -21.63
CA GLY A 635 -3.53 16.14 -21.80
C GLY A 635 -4.52 17.10 -22.48
N ASN A 636 -4.10 17.75 -23.55
CA ASN A 636 -4.93 18.70 -24.30
C ASN A 636 -5.84 18.04 -25.34
N ASP A 637 -5.67 16.75 -25.60
CA ASP A 637 -6.45 16.04 -26.61
C ASP A 637 -7.82 15.60 -26.08
N ARG A 638 -7.86 15.09 -24.84
CA ARG A 638 -9.09 14.55 -24.24
C ARG A 638 -9.07 14.63 -22.71
N GLN A 639 -10.05 15.32 -22.15
CA GLN A 639 -10.31 15.35 -20.71
C GLN A 639 -11.80 15.10 -20.46
N VAL A 640 -12.15 13.85 -20.16
CA VAL A 640 -13.55 13.39 -20.08
C VAL A 640 -13.80 12.72 -18.75
N VAL A 641 -14.87 13.11 -18.07
CA VAL A 641 -15.40 12.43 -16.88
C VAL A 641 -16.77 11.88 -17.22
N THR A 642 -16.96 10.58 -17.03
CA THR A 642 -18.24 9.89 -17.21
C THR A 642 -18.69 9.33 -15.88
N LEU A 643 -19.94 9.58 -15.50
CA LEU A 643 -20.57 9.10 -14.28
C LEU A 643 -21.71 8.16 -14.66
N TYR A 644 -21.81 7.05 -13.95
CA TYR A 644 -22.79 6.00 -14.20
C TYR A 644 -23.77 5.88 -13.04
N GLY A 645 -25.04 5.89 -13.37
CA GLY A 645 -26.14 5.43 -12.52
C GLY A 645 -26.53 3.99 -12.85
N ASN A 646 -27.50 3.46 -12.12
CA ASN A 646 -28.08 2.16 -12.35
C ASN A 646 -29.46 2.29 -13.02
N ALA A 647 -29.73 1.44 -13.99
CA ALA A 647 -30.99 1.39 -14.70
C ALA A 647 -31.56 -0.03 -14.65
N SER A 648 -32.89 -0.11 -14.51
CA SER A 648 -33.63 -1.36 -14.63
C SER A 648 -33.57 -1.92 -16.07
N PRO A 649 -33.85 -3.21 -16.28
CA PRO A 649 -33.94 -3.80 -17.62
C PRO A 649 -34.93 -3.09 -18.56
N ASN A 650 -35.88 -2.34 -18.01
CA ASN A 650 -36.90 -1.61 -18.75
C ASN A 650 -36.45 -0.18 -19.14
N GLY A 651 -35.25 0.23 -18.75
CA GLY A 651 -34.68 1.55 -19.04
C GLY A 651 -34.95 2.62 -17.97
N ASP A 652 -35.72 2.31 -16.93
CA ASP A 652 -35.97 3.23 -15.82
C ASP A 652 -34.76 3.31 -14.88
N ILE A 653 -34.32 4.52 -14.53
CA ILE A 653 -33.17 4.75 -13.65
C ILE A 653 -33.57 4.44 -12.20
N THR A 654 -32.92 3.46 -11.57
CA THR A 654 -33.15 3.09 -10.17
C THR A 654 -32.27 3.89 -9.21
N GLU A 655 -31.03 4.18 -9.63
CA GLU A 655 -30.07 4.99 -8.87
C GLU A 655 -29.34 5.93 -9.83
N PRO A 656 -29.73 7.21 -9.93
CA PRO A 656 -29.10 8.11 -10.89
C PRO A 656 -27.67 8.45 -10.48
N ALA A 657 -26.79 8.62 -11.47
CA ALA A 657 -25.62 9.45 -11.25
C ALA A 657 -26.10 10.89 -11.05
N LYS A 658 -25.61 11.55 -10.01
CA LYS A 658 -26.04 12.87 -9.59
C LYS A 658 -24.84 13.76 -9.34
N VAL A 659 -24.90 14.98 -9.85
CA VAL A 659 -23.91 16.04 -9.62
C VAL A 659 -24.62 17.22 -8.99
N GLU A 660 -24.10 17.67 -7.85
CA GLU A 660 -24.52 18.87 -7.14
C GLU A 660 -23.38 19.89 -7.16
N LEU A 661 -23.68 21.08 -7.67
CA LEU A 661 -22.75 22.21 -7.76
C LEU A 661 -23.43 23.44 -7.17
N GLY A 662 -23.19 23.71 -5.89
CA GLY A 662 -23.92 24.75 -5.15
C GLY A 662 -25.44 24.49 -5.20
N PRO A 663 -26.27 25.43 -5.68
CA PRO A 663 -27.72 25.25 -5.76
C PRO A 663 -28.19 24.49 -7.01
N PHE A 664 -27.29 24.07 -7.91
CA PHE A 664 -27.63 23.33 -9.12
C PHE A 664 -27.50 21.83 -8.86
N SER A 665 -28.47 21.05 -9.31
CA SER A 665 -28.43 19.59 -9.27
C SER A 665 -28.83 18.99 -10.61
N VAL A 666 -27.99 18.12 -11.17
CA VAL A 666 -28.29 17.35 -12.38
C VAL A 666 -28.20 15.86 -12.06
N ALA A 667 -29.16 15.08 -12.55
CA ALA A 667 -29.25 13.65 -12.34
C ALA A 667 -29.66 12.92 -13.62
N GLY A 668 -29.13 11.72 -13.83
CA GLY A 668 -29.41 10.90 -15.01
C GLY A 668 -28.72 9.54 -14.98
N GLY A 669 -28.89 8.76 -16.05
CA GLY A 669 -28.29 7.43 -16.17
C GLY A 669 -26.80 7.48 -16.47
N ILE A 670 -26.41 8.26 -17.49
CA ILE A 670 -25.00 8.45 -17.87
C ILE A 670 -24.75 9.95 -18.03
N LEU A 671 -23.90 10.52 -17.19
CA LEU A 671 -23.48 11.92 -17.30
C LEU A 671 -22.05 11.99 -17.79
N THR A 672 -21.83 12.70 -18.88
CA THR A 672 -20.50 12.90 -19.46
C THR A 672 -20.13 14.38 -19.45
N LEU A 673 -18.94 14.70 -18.96
CA LEU A 673 -18.35 16.03 -18.99
C LEU A 673 -17.05 15.97 -19.79
N ASN A 674 -16.98 16.71 -20.90
CA ASN A 674 -15.77 16.93 -21.67
C ASN A 674 -15.26 18.36 -21.43
N ARG A 675 -14.13 18.49 -20.71
CA ARG A 675 -13.54 19.79 -20.35
C ARG A 675 -12.89 20.49 -21.54
N ILE A 676 -12.31 19.74 -22.48
CA ILE A 676 -11.66 20.32 -23.66
C ILE A 676 -12.70 20.93 -24.61
N GLN A 677 -13.80 20.19 -24.86
CA GLN A 677 -14.90 20.67 -25.70
C GLN A 677 -15.82 21.66 -24.98
N ASN A 678 -15.69 21.79 -23.65
CA ASN A 678 -16.61 22.54 -22.79
C ASN A 678 -18.06 22.07 -22.91
N VAL A 679 -18.27 20.75 -22.99
CA VAL A 679 -19.59 20.12 -23.18
C VAL A 679 -19.91 19.19 -22.02
N ALA A 680 -21.09 19.31 -21.45
CA ALA A 680 -21.69 18.33 -20.56
C ALA A 680 -22.92 17.71 -21.23
N SER A 681 -23.18 16.43 -21.01
CA SER A 681 -24.34 15.75 -21.59
C SER A 681 -24.86 14.67 -20.67
N VAL A 682 -26.16 14.42 -20.77
CA VAL A 682 -26.84 13.32 -20.08
C VAL A 682 -27.56 12.51 -21.14
N ASP A 683 -27.17 11.25 -21.28
CA ASP A 683 -27.82 10.32 -22.20
C ASP A 683 -28.94 9.54 -21.46
N GLY A 684 -30.12 9.52 -22.07
CA GLY A 684 -31.33 8.95 -21.49
C GLY A 684 -32.12 9.92 -20.60
N PRO A 685 -33.10 9.38 -19.85
CA PRO A 685 -33.93 10.18 -18.95
C PRO A 685 -33.10 10.90 -17.89
N GLY A 686 -33.53 12.09 -17.50
CA GLY A 686 -32.82 12.85 -16.48
C GLY A 686 -33.61 14.01 -15.93
N ARG A 687 -33.00 14.66 -14.94
CA ARG A 687 -33.57 15.79 -14.20
C ARG A 687 -32.52 16.84 -13.91
N LEU A 688 -32.89 18.10 -14.11
CA LEU A 688 -32.13 19.27 -13.71
C LEU A 688 -32.96 20.09 -12.70
N THR A 689 -32.34 20.57 -11.65
CA THR A 689 -32.96 21.43 -10.63
C THR A 689 -32.08 22.63 -10.33
N PHE A 690 -32.67 23.82 -10.31
CA PHE A 690 -31.98 25.08 -10.00
C PHE A 690 -32.95 26.14 -9.47
N PRO A 691 -32.50 27.08 -8.64
CA PRO A 691 -33.35 28.12 -8.08
C PRO A 691 -33.67 29.22 -9.11
N VAL A 692 -34.90 29.72 -9.10
CA VAL A 692 -35.37 30.83 -9.92
C VAL A 692 -36.04 31.92 -9.06
N PRO A 693 -35.76 33.22 -9.30
CA PRO A 693 -36.33 34.33 -8.52
C PRO A 693 -37.69 34.83 -9.02
N ILE A 694 -38.14 34.36 -10.20
CA ILE A 694 -39.34 34.81 -10.91
C ILE A 694 -40.08 33.55 -11.37
N GLY A 695 -41.41 33.52 -11.21
CA GLY A 695 -42.25 32.42 -11.66
C GLY A 695 -42.47 32.43 -13.18
N LEU A 696 -43.08 31.37 -13.73
CA LEU A 696 -43.37 31.31 -15.17
C LEU A 696 -44.35 32.40 -15.62
N ALA A 697 -45.17 32.97 -14.71
CA ALA A 697 -46.11 34.03 -15.04
C ALA A 697 -45.53 35.45 -14.92
N GLY A 698 -44.20 35.56 -14.76
CA GLY A 698 -43.48 36.84 -14.70
C GLY A 698 -43.53 37.52 -13.33
N GLU A 699 -44.19 36.91 -12.34
CA GLU A 699 -44.27 37.40 -10.98
C GLU A 699 -42.95 37.20 -10.23
N LYS A 700 -42.53 38.23 -9.48
CA LYS A 700 -41.38 38.13 -8.59
C LYS A 700 -41.76 37.28 -7.38
N LEU A 701 -40.97 36.24 -7.09
CA LEU A 701 -41.22 35.35 -5.96
C LEU A 701 -40.65 35.96 -4.66
N ASN A 702 -41.34 35.77 -3.54
CA ASN A 702 -40.89 36.24 -2.22
C ASN A 702 -39.60 35.54 -1.76
N HIS A 703 -39.46 34.27 -2.13
CA HIS A 703 -38.25 33.47 -2.00
C HIS A 703 -37.95 32.80 -3.34
N PRO A 704 -36.67 32.56 -3.70
CA PRO A 704 -36.34 31.76 -4.87
C PRO A 704 -36.99 30.37 -4.77
N ALA A 705 -37.68 29.95 -5.82
CA ALA A 705 -38.29 28.62 -5.92
C ALA A 705 -37.43 27.69 -6.78
N ASP A 706 -37.52 26.37 -6.56
CA ASP A 706 -36.79 25.41 -7.38
C ASP A 706 -37.53 25.14 -8.69
N MET A 707 -36.87 25.45 -9.81
CA MET A 707 -37.29 25.01 -11.13
C MET A 707 -36.73 23.62 -11.42
N MET A 708 -37.61 22.70 -11.81
CA MET A 708 -37.28 21.33 -12.17
C MET A 708 -37.59 21.08 -13.65
N ILE A 709 -36.58 20.64 -14.41
CA ILE A 709 -36.72 20.22 -15.80
C ILE A 709 -36.46 18.72 -15.86
N VAL A 710 -37.40 17.96 -16.43
CA VAL A 710 -37.31 16.51 -16.66
C VAL A 710 -37.36 16.25 -18.16
N TRP A 711 -36.55 15.33 -18.65
CA TRP A 711 -36.52 14.92 -20.07
C TRP A 711 -36.41 13.39 -20.18
N ARG A 712 -36.68 12.83 -21.37
CA ARG A 712 -36.65 11.37 -21.60
C ARG A 712 -35.52 10.89 -22.49
N GLU A 713 -34.99 11.70 -23.40
CA GLU A 713 -34.00 11.23 -24.38
C GLU A 713 -32.57 11.71 -24.10
N ARG A 714 -32.33 13.02 -24.06
CA ARG A 714 -30.98 13.57 -23.92
C ARG A 714 -30.98 15.01 -23.43
N MET A 715 -29.94 15.38 -22.69
CA MET A 715 -29.57 16.77 -22.43
C MET A 715 -28.13 17.04 -22.91
N VAL A 716 -27.89 18.22 -23.50
CA VAL A 716 -26.56 18.70 -23.90
C VAL A 716 -26.38 20.15 -23.45
N PHE A 717 -25.23 20.45 -22.85
CA PHE A 717 -24.84 21.79 -22.41
C PHE A 717 -23.45 22.14 -22.92
N ASP A 718 -23.30 23.24 -23.65
CA ASP A 718 -22.02 23.69 -24.25
C ASP A 718 -21.31 24.81 -23.47
N GLY A 719 -21.78 25.07 -22.25
CA GLY A 719 -21.35 26.18 -21.40
C GLY A 719 -22.25 27.42 -21.51
N LYS A 720 -23.03 27.60 -22.57
CA LYS A 720 -23.97 28.73 -22.72
C LYS A 720 -25.40 28.29 -23.00
N THR A 721 -25.58 27.22 -23.76
CA THR A 721 -26.88 26.71 -24.20
C THR A 721 -27.06 25.31 -23.66
N VAL A 722 -28.18 25.08 -22.96
CA VAL A 722 -28.66 23.76 -22.56
C VAL A 722 -29.81 23.37 -23.48
N THR A 723 -29.70 22.22 -24.14
CA THR A 723 -30.77 21.65 -24.98
C THR A 723 -31.26 20.35 -24.38
N PHE A 724 -32.57 20.23 -24.22
CA PHE A 724 -33.28 19.05 -23.73
C PHE A 724 -34.11 18.44 -24.85
N HIS A 725 -34.11 17.12 -24.95
CA HIS A 725 -34.84 16.36 -25.98
C HIS A 725 -35.75 15.29 -25.36
N GLY A 726 -36.93 15.13 -25.97
CA GLY A 726 -37.89 14.06 -25.74
C GLY A 726 -38.78 14.30 -24.53
N ALA A 727 -40.07 14.60 -24.77
CA ALA A 727 -41.09 14.81 -23.75
C ALA A 727 -40.59 15.63 -22.53
N VAL A 728 -40.09 16.84 -22.80
CA VAL A 728 -39.51 17.73 -21.81
C VAL A 728 -40.63 18.37 -20.97
N GLN A 729 -40.48 18.31 -19.65
CA GLN A 729 -41.40 18.91 -18.70
C GLN A 729 -40.65 19.85 -17.75
N GLY A 730 -41.00 21.13 -17.78
CA GLY A 730 -40.54 22.13 -16.83
C GLY A 730 -41.62 22.39 -15.78
N SER A 731 -41.22 22.49 -14.51
CA SER A 731 -42.12 22.79 -13.40
C SER A 731 -41.45 23.68 -12.37
N ILE A 732 -42.21 24.58 -11.76
CA ILE A 732 -41.77 25.37 -10.60
C ILE A 732 -42.67 25.01 -9.43
N LEU A 733 -42.07 24.55 -8.33
CA LEU A 733 -42.77 24.32 -7.06
C LEU A 733 -42.70 25.60 -6.23
N ASN A 734 -43.84 26.23 -6.00
CA ASN A 734 -43.97 27.31 -5.02
C ASN A 734 -44.42 26.74 -3.66
N ASP A 735 -44.23 27.47 -2.55
CA ASP A 735 -44.48 27.09 -1.14
C ASP A 735 -45.91 26.61 -0.81
N LYS A 736 -46.82 26.54 -1.78
CA LYS A 736 -48.26 26.26 -1.64
C LYS A 736 -48.78 25.15 -2.57
N ASP A 737 -47.93 24.18 -2.94
CA ASP A 737 -48.28 23.01 -3.80
C ASP A 737 -48.79 23.34 -5.23
N ASN A 738 -48.63 24.58 -5.67
CA ASN A 738 -49.09 25.02 -6.99
C ASN A 738 -47.95 24.97 -8.00
N ILE A 739 -48.10 24.08 -8.98
CA ILE A 739 -47.05 23.76 -9.96
C ILE A 739 -47.43 24.40 -11.30
N SER A 740 -46.79 25.53 -11.64
CA SER A 740 -46.80 26.01 -13.02
C SER A 740 -45.98 25.05 -13.88
N ARG A 741 -46.49 24.67 -15.05
CA ARG A 741 -45.91 23.62 -15.91
C ARG A 741 -45.76 24.08 -17.35
N ILE A 742 -44.70 23.61 -17.98
CA ILE A 742 -44.48 23.71 -19.41
C ILE A 742 -44.10 22.33 -19.96
N GLU A 743 -44.72 21.91 -21.05
CA GLU A 743 -44.45 20.64 -21.73
C GLU A 743 -44.12 20.92 -23.20
N CYS A 744 -43.10 20.27 -23.75
CA CYS A 744 -42.72 20.33 -25.17
C CYS A 744 -41.85 19.14 -25.56
N GLU A 745 -41.55 18.95 -26.86
CA GLU A 745 -40.62 17.88 -27.28
C GLU A 745 -39.15 18.30 -27.24
N GLU A 746 -38.86 19.59 -27.44
CA GLU A 746 -37.52 20.16 -27.34
C GLU A 746 -37.57 21.47 -26.56
N MET A 747 -36.62 21.64 -25.63
CA MET A 747 -36.43 22.88 -24.87
C MET A 747 -34.98 23.35 -24.99
N VAL A 748 -34.77 24.59 -25.38
CA VAL A 748 -33.47 25.25 -25.45
C VAL A 748 -33.44 26.38 -24.43
N VAL A 749 -32.47 26.32 -23.52
CA VAL A 749 -32.26 27.32 -22.47
C VAL A 749 -30.91 27.97 -22.69
N ARG A 750 -30.86 29.30 -22.78
CA ARG A 750 -29.61 30.06 -22.95
C ARG A 750 -29.28 30.83 -21.69
N LEU A 751 -28.00 30.84 -21.34
CA LEU A 751 -27.41 31.62 -20.25
C LEU A 751 -26.82 32.92 -20.79
N GLN A 752 -26.83 33.96 -19.95
CA GLN A 752 -26.19 35.25 -20.26
C GLN A 752 -24.68 35.11 -20.40
N ASN A 753 -24.06 34.42 -19.43
CA ASN A 753 -22.61 34.21 -19.37
C ASN A 753 -22.27 32.76 -19.68
N ARG A 754 -21.19 32.55 -20.44
CA ARG A 754 -20.66 31.20 -20.72
C ARG A 754 -19.94 30.67 -19.47
N VAL A 755 -20.28 29.45 -19.07
CA VAL A 755 -19.56 28.64 -18.08
C VAL A 755 -18.39 27.94 -18.77
N ASP A 756 -17.19 28.07 -18.20
CA ASP A 756 -15.94 27.47 -18.69
C ASP A 756 -15.46 26.37 -17.73
N PHE A 757 -15.48 25.12 -18.18
CA PHE A 757 -15.06 23.94 -17.42
C PHE A 757 -13.54 23.78 -17.29
N GLN A 758 -12.74 24.61 -17.98
CA GLN A 758 -11.29 24.61 -17.89
C GLN A 758 -10.78 25.50 -16.74
N ARG A 759 -11.54 26.54 -16.36
CA ARG A 759 -11.19 27.46 -15.27
C ARG A 759 -11.76 26.97 -13.94
N SER A 760 -11.03 27.22 -12.84
CA SER A 760 -11.55 26.92 -11.50
C SER A 760 -12.79 27.76 -11.18
N PRO A 761 -13.76 27.23 -10.42
CA PRO A 761 -15.05 27.86 -10.10
C PRO A 761 -14.95 29.12 -9.19
N ASN A 762 -13.76 29.73 -9.06
CA ASN A 762 -13.55 30.98 -8.31
C ASN A 762 -13.98 32.24 -9.08
N SER A 763 -14.50 32.13 -10.31
CA SER A 763 -15.19 33.28 -10.91
C SER A 763 -16.58 33.33 -10.31
N GLY A 764 -16.89 34.37 -9.55
CA GLY A 764 -18.25 34.71 -9.10
C GLY A 764 -19.23 35.05 -10.24
N GLN A 765 -19.08 34.41 -11.41
CA GLN A 765 -20.01 34.45 -12.52
C GLN A 765 -21.26 33.66 -12.12
N LYS A 766 -22.30 34.40 -11.73
CA LYS A 766 -23.64 33.84 -11.59
C LYS A 766 -24.13 33.40 -12.96
N ALA A 767 -24.51 32.13 -13.08
CA ALA A 767 -25.23 31.62 -14.23
C ALA A 767 -26.64 32.22 -14.21
N GLU A 768 -26.90 33.20 -15.08
CA GLU A 768 -28.20 33.84 -15.21
C GLU A 768 -28.89 33.41 -16.51
N LEU A 769 -30.18 33.12 -16.41
CA LEU A 769 -31.04 32.80 -17.55
C LEU A 769 -31.17 34.03 -18.48
N ASP A 770 -30.95 33.82 -19.77
CA ASP A 770 -31.16 34.79 -20.86
C ASP A 770 -32.48 34.52 -21.59
N SER A 771 -32.66 33.31 -22.12
CA SER A 771 -33.84 32.95 -22.91
C SER A 771 -34.23 31.48 -22.78
N ILE A 772 -35.53 31.20 -22.99
CA ILE A 772 -36.12 29.86 -23.08
C ILE A 772 -36.85 29.77 -24.41
N GLU A 773 -36.66 28.66 -25.13
CA GLU A 773 -37.34 28.34 -26.37
C GLU A 773 -37.85 26.90 -26.28
N CYS A 774 -39.14 26.70 -26.53
CA CYS A 774 -39.82 25.42 -26.51
C CYS A 774 -40.40 25.15 -27.90
N LYS A 775 -40.16 23.95 -28.43
CA LYS A 775 -40.60 23.57 -29.77
C LYS A 775 -41.42 22.29 -29.75
N HIS A 776 -42.38 22.24 -30.65
CA HIS A 776 -43.30 21.13 -30.91
C HIS A 776 -44.24 20.85 -29.73
N ASN A 777 -45.55 20.96 -29.99
CA ASN A 777 -46.61 20.59 -29.05
C ASN A 777 -46.45 21.24 -27.67
N VAL A 778 -46.20 22.55 -27.67
CA VAL A 778 -45.98 23.30 -26.43
C VAL A 778 -47.29 23.44 -25.67
N LYS A 779 -47.29 23.00 -24.41
CA LYS A 779 -48.40 23.20 -23.48
C LYS A 779 -47.93 23.98 -22.26
N LEU A 780 -48.66 25.02 -21.89
CA LEU A 780 -48.37 25.85 -20.73
C LEU A 780 -49.57 25.82 -19.79
N ASP A 781 -49.36 25.54 -18.52
CA ASP A 781 -50.36 25.68 -17.47
C ASP A 781 -49.77 26.56 -16.35
N MET A 782 -50.40 27.71 -16.11
CA MET A 782 -49.90 28.75 -15.22
C MET A 782 -51.00 29.19 -14.26
N PHE A 783 -50.63 29.46 -13.01
CA PHE A 783 -51.58 29.85 -11.96
C PHE A 783 -51.15 31.17 -11.33
N ALA A 784 -52.11 32.05 -11.08
CA ALA A 784 -51.91 33.35 -10.43
C ALA A 784 -52.68 33.40 -9.11
N TYR A 785 -51.97 33.81 -8.05
CA TYR A 785 -52.48 33.87 -6.69
C TYR A 785 -52.34 35.28 -6.11
N GLU A 786 -53.37 35.75 -5.43
CA GLU A 786 -53.29 36.88 -4.50
C GLU A 786 -53.40 36.31 -3.08
N ASP A 787 -52.37 36.54 -2.27
CA ASP A 787 -52.15 35.87 -0.98
C ASP A 787 -52.25 34.34 -1.09
N THR A 788 -53.40 33.75 -0.77
CA THR A 788 -53.68 32.30 -0.82
C THR A 788 -54.83 31.94 -1.76
N ARG A 789 -55.46 32.93 -2.38
CA ARG A 789 -56.63 32.74 -3.24
C ARG A 789 -56.19 32.64 -4.70
N LEU A 790 -56.63 31.60 -5.40
CA LEU A 790 -56.45 31.51 -6.85
C LEU A 790 -57.29 32.63 -7.50
N VAL A 791 -56.62 33.55 -8.18
CA VAL A 791 -57.27 34.68 -8.89
C VAL A 791 -57.13 34.57 -10.41
N GLY A 792 -56.25 33.68 -10.88
CA GLY A 792 -56.14 33.43 -12.32
C GLY A 792 -55.56 32.07 -12.67
N ARG A 793 -55.98 31.51 -13.80
CA ARG A 793 -55.37 30.35 -14.44
C ARG A 793 -55.20 30.64 -15.93
N ARG A 794 -54.07 30.25 -16.51
CA ARG A 794 -53.81 30.36 -17.94
C ARG A 794 -53.39 28.99 -18.46
N HIS A 795 -54.03 28.53 -19.52
CA HIS A 795 -53.67 27.33 -20.24
C HIS A 795 -53.41 27.71 -21.70
N ALA A 796 -52.27 27.35 -22.27
CA ALA A 796 -51.97 27.62 -23.67
C ALA A 796 -51.44 26.39 -24.38
N GLN A 797 -51.82 26.24 -25.65
CA GLN A 797 -51.34 25.21 -26.57
C GLN A 797 -50.81 25.91 -27.81
N LEU A 798 -49.54 25.68 -28.15
CA LEU A 798 -48.81 26.38 -29.21
C LEU A 798 -47.91 25.39 -29.97
N VAL A 799 -47.52 25.74 -31.20
CA VAL A 799 -46.51 24.97 -31.95
C VAL A 799 -45.11 25.21 -31.39
N SER A 800 -44.81 26.48 -31.10
CA SER A 800 -43.56 26.91 -30.48
C SER A 800 -43.84 28.06 -29.50
N PHE A 801 -42.95 28.22 -28.52
CA PHE A 801 -43.01 29.30 -27.54
C PHE A 801 -41.58 29.73 -27.22
N TRP A 802 -41.34 31.03 -27.14
CA TRP A 802 -40.05 31.58 -26.74
C TRP A 802 -40.24 32.78 -25.82
N MET A 803 -39.24 33.00 -24.96
CA MET A 803 -39.19 34.11 -24.03
C MET A 803 -37.75 34.57 -23.86
N ASN A 804 -37.53 35.89 -23.93
CA ASN A 804 -36.27 36.54 -23.64
C ASN A 804 -36.41 37.41 -22.38
N ARG A 805 -35.59 37.12 -21.37
CA ARG A 805 -35.65 37.80 -20.08
C ARG A 805 -35.05 39.21 -20.11
N GLN A 806 -34.08 39.46 -20.99
CA GLN A 806 -33.41 40.77 -21.07
C GLN A 806 -34.28 41.81 -21.78
N SER A 807 -34.96 41.41 -22.87
CA SER A 807 -35.87 42.30 -23.60
C SER A 807 -37.30 42.28 -23.06
N ASP A 808 -37.62 41.36 -22.14
CA ASP A 808 -38.97 41.11 -21.66
C ASP A 808 -39.96 40.85 -22.81
N GLN A 809 -39.51 40.13 -23.84
CA GLN A 809 -40.37 39.74 -24.95
C GLN A 809 -40.66 38.25 -24.91
N PHE A 810 -41.89 37.89 -25.21
CA PHE A 810 -42.28 36.51 -25.45
C PHE A 810 -43.03 36.41 -26.78
N GLY A 811 -43.07 35.21 -27.33
CA GLY A 811 -43.85 34.91 -28.51
C GLY A 811 -44.07 33.43 -28.71
N GLY A 812 -44.85 33.10 -29.74
CA GLY A 812 -45.13 31.74 -30.12
C GLY A 812 -45.82 31.66 -31.48
N GLU A 813 -45.86 30.46 -32.03
CA GLU A 813 -46.47 30.18 -33.33
C GLU A 813 -47.73 29.33 -33.18
N GLY A 814 -48.72 29.66 -34.00
CA GLY A 814 -49.96 28.92 -34.14
C GLY A 814 -49.86 27.76 -35.15
N PRO A 815 -50.95 26.99 -35.34
CA PRO A 815 -52.26 27.20 -34.73
C PRO A 815 -52.21 27.05 -33.21
N GLY A 816 -52.77 28.03 -32.51
CA GLY A 816 -52.66 28.16 -31.06
C GLY A 816 -54.01 28.36 -30.38
N LYS A 817 -54.10 27.91 -29.12
CA LYS A 817 -55.27 28.08 -28.26
C LYS A 817 -54.83 28.57 -26.89
N ILE A 818 -55.46 29.63 -26.39
CA ILE A 818 -55.20 30.19 -25.06
C ILE A 818 -56.53 30.24 -24.30
N ASP A 819 -56.58 29.60 -23.14
CA ASP A 819 -57.67 29.67 -22.19
C ASP A 819 -57.22 30.44 -20.94
N LEU A 820 -57.93 31.51 -20.62
CA LEU A 820 -57.68 32.34 -19.44
C LEU A 820 -58.90 32.27 -18.54
N TRP A 821 -58.68 32.01 -17.26
CA TRP A 821 -59.68 32.17 -16.21
C TRP A 821 -59.21 33.27 -15.29
N THR A 822 -60.03 34.31 -15.10
CA THR A 822 -59.74 35.42 -14.19
C THR A 822 -60.86 35.56 -13.17
N TYR A 823 -60.50 35.84 -11.93
CA TYR A 823 -61.44 36.10 -10.85
C TYR A 823 -61.43 37.60 -10.53
N GLY A 824 -62.60 38.23 -10.54
CA GLY A 824 -62.71 39.66 -10.24
C GLY A 824 -64.11 40.21 -10.45
N GLU A 825 -64.21 41.54 -10.56
CA GLU A 825 -65.48 42.21 -10.75
C GLU A 825 -66.14 41.78 -12.07
N PRO A 826 -67.43 41.42 -12.07
CA PRO A 826 -68.12 40.98 -13.27
C PRO A 826 -68.32 42.13 -14.28
N VAL A 827 -67.87 41.91 -15.52
CA VAL A 827 -68.26 42.72 -16.68
C VAL A 827 -69.67 42.34 -17.10
N GLU A 828 -70.60 43.29 -17.00
CA GLU A 828 -71.99 43.14 -17.41
C GLU A 828 -72.20 43.66 -18.82
N LEU A 829 -72.68 42.78 -19.70
CA LEU A 829 -73.09 43.12 -21.07
C LEU A 829 -74.61 43.19 -21.22
N ALA A 830 -75.35 42.45 -20.39
CA ALA A 830 -76.81 42.48 -20.39
C ALA A 830 -77.35 43.80 -19.85
N GLN A 831 -78.43 44.31 -20.44
CA GLN A 831 -79.13 45.49 -19.93
C GLN A 831 -79.76 45.22 -18.56
N GLN A 832 -79.45 46.07 -17.57
CA GLN A 832 -80.09 45.98 -16.26
C GLN A 832 -81.50 46.60 -16.29
N SER A 833 -82.48 45.90 -15.70
CA SER A 833 -83.80 46.49 -15.41
C SER A 833 -83.61 47.66 -14.43
N GLY A 834 -84.16 48.83 -14.75
CA GLY A 834 -83.87 50.09 -14.07
C GLY A 834 -84.02 50.07 -12.54
N PRO A 835 -83.37 50.99 -11.82
CA PRO A 835 -83.37 51.02 -10.36
C PRO A 835 -84.79 51.17 -9.82
N VAL A 836 -85.25 50.19 -9.04
CA VAL A 836 -86.44 50.34 -8.18
C VAL A 836 -86.02 51.15 -6.96
N ALA A 837 -86.65 52.31 -6.75
CA ALA A 837 -86.41 53.15 -5.58
C ALA A 837 -86.56 52.33 -4.27
N ASN A 838 -85.67 52.56 -3.30
CA ASN A 838 -85.63 51.94 -1.96
C ASN A 838 -85.10 50.49 -1.82
N ARG A 839 -84.33 49.97 -2.78
CA ARG A 839 -83.47 48.80 -2.51
C ARG A 839 -82.00 49.23 -2.36
N PRO A 840 -81.28 48.81 -1.30
CA PRO A 840 -79.84 49.05 -1.21
C PRO A 840 -79.15 48.41 -2.42
N ALA A 841 -78.21 49.14 -3.02
CA ALA A 841 -77.41 48.62 -4.12
C ALA A 841 -76.73 47.32 -3.67
N LYS A 842 -77.10 46.19 -4.28
CA LYS A 842 -76.48 44.90 -3.99
C LYS A 842 -75.03 45.00 -4.43
N ARG A 843 -74.09 44.86 -3.49
CA ARG A 843 -72.65 44.81 -3.80
C ARG A 843 -72.44 43.66 -4.79
N LYS A 844 -71.86 43.95 -5.95
CA LYS A 844 -71.54 42.92 -6.95
C LYS A 844 -70.51 41.98 -6.33
N GLU A 845 -70.80 40.68 -6.37
CA GLU A 845 -69.87 39.66 -5.90
C GLU A 845 -68.93 39.28 -7.05
N ASP A 846 -67.64 39.16 -6.75
CA ASP A 846 -66.64 38.75 -7.72
C ASP A 846 -66.94 37.34 -8.26
N SER A 847 -66.72 37.14 -9.56
CA SER A 847 -67.00 35.88 -10.25
C SER A 847 -65.85 35.48 -11.16
N TRP A 848 -65.83 34.22 -11.57
CA TRP A 848 -64.86 33.75 -12.55
C TRP A 848 -65.29 34.17 -13.96
N ARG A 849 -64.33 34.50 -14.81
CA ARG A 849 -64.52 34.76 -16.22
C ARG A 849 -63.59 33.88 -17.03
N HIS A 850 -64.13 33.15 -18.00
CA HIS A 850 -63.36 32.38 -18.96
C HIS A 850 -63.24 33.18 -20.26
N THR A 851 -62.01 33.35 -20.73
CA THR A 851 -61.69 33.92 -22.04
C THR A 851 -60.90 32.88 -22.82
N ASN A 852 -61.44 32.45 -23.95
CA ASN A 852 -60.78 31.58 -24.90
C ASN A 852 -60.33 32.39 -26.11
N ILE A 853 -59.10 32.17 -26.58
CA ILE A 853 -58.52 32.78 -27.77
C ILE A 853 -58.00 31.65 -28.66
N ILE A 854 -58.37 31.65 -29.93
CA ILE A 854 -57.86 30.74 -30.97
C ILE A 854 -57.25 31.60 -32.07
N PHE A 855 -56.08 31.22 -32.58
CA PHE A 855 -55.39 31.97 -33.65
C PHE A 855 -54.58 31.02 -34.53
N ARG A 856 -54.30 31.40 -35.78
CA ARG A 856 -53.50 30.58 -36.71
C ARG A 856 -52.06 31.07 -36.90
N GLY A 857 -51.83 32.38 -36.78
CA GLY A 857 -50.57 33.03 -37.11
C GLY A 857 -49.60 33.03 -35.93
N SER A 858 -49.01 34.20 -35.66
CA SER A 858 -48.06 34.39 -34.56
C SER A 858 -48.66 35.12 -33.37
N MET A 859 -48.08 34.85 -32.20
CA MET A 859 -48.32 35.57 -30.95
C MET A 859 -47.02 36.26 -30.52
N THR A 860 -47.08 37.53 -30.13
CA THR A 860 -45.95 38.25 -29.51
C THR A 860 -46.45 39.11 -28.35
N GLY A 861 -45.61 39.40 -27.37
CA GLY A 861 -46.01 40.20 -26.22
C GLY A 861 -44.86 40.58 -25.31
N SER A 862 -45.19 41.32 -24.26
CA SER A 862 -44.27 41.71 -23.17
C SER A 862 -44.99 41.68 -21.85
N SER A 863 -44.32 41.14 -20.82
CA SER A 863 -44.87 40.96 -19.48
C SER A 863 -44.76 42.24 -18.64
N GLU A 864 -43.69 43.01 -18.80
CA GLU A 864 -43.43 44.34 -18.22
C GLU A 864 -44.39 45.38 -18.80
N ARG A 865 -44.58 45.39 -20.13
CA ARG A 865 -45.52 46.31 -20.80
C ARG A 865 -46.96 45.79 -20.83
N GLU A 866 -47.18 44.58 -20.30
CA GLU A 866 -48.48 43.92 -20.15
C GLU A 866 -49.34 43.97 -21.44
N TYR A 867 -48.76 43.59 -22.58
CA TYR A 867 -49.49 43.46 -23.84
C TYR A 867 -49.22 42.15 -24.56
N MET A 868 -50.16 41.77 -25.42
CA MET A 868 -50.08 40.64 -26.32
C MET A 868 -50.73 40.98 -27.66
N GLU A 869 -50.10 40.57 -28.74
CA GLU A 869 -50.56 40.71 -30.11
C GLU A 869 -50.67 39.33 -30.75
N LEU A 870 -51.82 39.05 -31.38
CA LEU A 870 -52.08 37.81 -32.12
C LEU A 870 -52.49 38.13 -33.55
N SER A 871 -52.15 37.24 -34.47
CA SER A 871 -52.37 37.42 -35.92
C SER A 871 -52.96 36.17 -36.57
N ASP A 872 -53.61 36.40 -37.71
CA ASP A 872 -54.26 35.44 -38.62
C ASP A 872 -55.42 34.66 -37.98
N ASP A 873 -56.64 34.99 -38.41
CA ASP A 873 -57.90 34.29 -38.04
C ASP A 873 -58.04 34.13 -36.51
N VAL A 874 -58.04 35.26 -35.81
CA VAL A 874 -58.12 35.32 -34.36
C VAL A 874 -59.57 35.33 -33.91
N GLU A 875 -59.96 34.33 -33.13
CA GLU A 875 -61.28 34.23 -32.49
C GLU A 875 -61.15 34.34 -30.98
N ILE A 876 -62.01 35.12 -30.35
CA ILE A 876 -62.05 35.33 -28.91
C ILE A 876 -63.46 35.07 -28.41
N VAL A 877 -63.61 34.28 -27.36
CA VAL A 877 -64.86 34.11 -26.62
C VAL A 877 -64.61 34.50 -25.17
N SER A 878 -65.40 35.38 -24.59
CA SER A 878 -65.32 35.72 -23.16
C SER A 878 -66.69 35.63 -22.50
N ALA A 879 -66.79 34.90 -21.38
CA ALA A 879 -68.04 34.70 -20.64
C ALA A 879 -67.78 34.52 -19.14
N PRO A 880 -68.70 34.95 -18.25
CA PRO A 880 -68.62 34.57 -16.84
C PRO A 880 -68.89 33.07 -16.68
N VAL A 881 -68.21 32.44 -15.72
CA VAL A 881 -68.29 31.02 -15.39
C VAL A 881 -68.30 30.84 -13.86
N THR A 882 -68.68 29.67 -13.38
CA THR A 882 -68.80 29.43 -11.93
C THR A 882 -67.48 28.97 -11.29
N LYS A 883 -66.59 28.35 -12.07
CA LYS A 883 -65.33 27.75 -11.60
C LYS A 883 -64.19 27.96 -12.60
N HIS A 884 -62.95 27.97 -12.11
CA HIS A 884 -61.70 28.14 -12.89
C HIS A 884 -61.32 26.95 -13.82
N SER A 885 -62.27 26.06 -14.09
CA SER A 885 -62.13 24.92 -15.00
C SER A 885 -63.30 24.79 -15.97
N GLU A 886 -64.34 25.60 -15.79
CA GLU A 886 -65.49 25.64 -16.69
C GLU A 886 -65.14 26.47 -17.92
N THR A 887 -65.50 25.99 -19.11
CA THR A 887 -65.22 26.65 -20.38
C THR A 887 -66.52 27.06 -21.07
N PHE A 888 -66.54 28.23 -21.71
CA PHE A 888 -67.63 28.68 -22.57
C PHE A 888 -67.21 28.61 -24.04
N GLN A 889 -68.16 28.29 -24.91
CA GLN A 889 -67.94 28.11 -26.35
C GLN A 889 -68.88 29.04 -27.14
N ARG A 890 -68.47 29.50 -28.32
CA ARG A 890 -69.25 30.45 -29.15
C ARG A 890 -70.71 30.02 -29.36
N HIS A 891 -70.97 28.75 -29.64
CA HIS A 891 -72.32 28.24 -29.87
C HIS A 891 -73.26 28.41 -28.65
N GLY A 892 -72.70 28.62 -27.44
CA GLY A 892 -73.45 28.90 -26.23
C GLY A 892 -74.04 30.31 -26.16
N LEU A 893 -73.61 31.25 -27.03
CA LEU A 893 -74.10 32.64 -27.05
C LEU A 893 -75.62 32.73 -27.27
N SER A 894 -76.20 31.77 -27.99
CA SER A 894 -77.65 31.73 -28.25
C SER A 894 -78.48 31.14 -27.10
N ASN A 895 -77.85 30.60 -26.06
CA ASN A 895 -78.55 30.01 -24.93
C ASN A 895 -79.21 31.10 -24.07
N MET A 896 -80.35 30.80 -23.44
CA MET A 896 -81.03 31.72 -22.52
C MET A 896 -80.52 31.55 -21.07
N THR A 897 -79.20 31.70 -20.87
CA THR A 897 -78.55 31.61 -19.54
C THR A 897 -77.91 32.93 -19.13
N GLU A 898 -77.66 33.11 -17.83
CA GLU A 898 -76.95 34.29 -17.30
C GLU A 898 -75.52 34.42 -17.85
N GLN A 899 -74.87 33.28 -18.12
CA GLN A 899 -73.54 33.25 -18.74
C GLN A 899 -73.58 33.79 -20.17
N ALA A 900 -74.55 33.32 -20.99
CA ALA A 900 -74.72 33.74 -22.38
C ALA A 900 -75.12 35.22 -22.49
N ALA A 901 -75.93 35.72 -21.57
CA ALA A 901 -76.33 37.14 -21.51
C ALA A 901 -75.15 38.09 -21.29
N ASN A 902 -74.06 37.61 -20.68
CA ASN A 902 -72.85 38.38 -20.40
C ASN A 902 -71.62 37.86 -21.15
N ALA A 903 -71.84 37.11 -22.23
CA ALA A 903 -70.80 36.57 -23.08
C ALA A 903 -70.68 37.37 -24.40
N ALA A 904 -69.47 37.44 -24.93
CA ALA A 904 -69.18 38.03 -26.24
C ALA A 904 -68.16 37.20 -27.00
N TRP A 905 -68.31 37.17 -28.33
CA TRP A 905 -67.33 36.65 -29.27
C TRP A 905 -66.84 37.77 -30.18
N ILE A 906 -65.54 37.78 -30.47
CA ILE A 906 -64.90 38.67 -31.43
C ILE A 906 -64.07 37.83 -32.41
N GLY A 907 -64.29 38.02 -33.70
CA GLY A 907 -63.43 37.49 -34.78
C GLY A 907 -62.67 38.62 -35.46
N CYS A 908 -61.38 38.44 -35.76
CA CYS A 908 -60.55 39.46 -36.44
C CYS A 908 -59.29 38.88 -37.10
N ASP A 909 -58.61 39.67 -37.92
CA ASP A 909 -57.33 39.28 -38.52
C ASP A 909 -56.16 39.52 -37.56
N LYS A 910 -56.27 40.56 -36.73
CA LYS A 910 -55.24 40.95 -35.76
C LYS A 910 -55.86 41.44 -34.47
N LEU A 911 -55.40 40.88 -33.36
CA LEU A 911 -55.81 41.24 -32.01
C LEU A 911 -54.65 41.85 -31.23
N HIS A 912 -54.88 42.98 -30.58
CA HIS A 912 -53.99 43.54 -29.59
C HIS A 912 -54.70 43.65 -28.24
N VAL A 913 -54.14 43.03 -27.21
CA VAL A 913 -54.64 43.07 -25.83
C VAL A 913 -53.60 43.78 -24.98
N SER A 914 -54.02 44.76 -24.18
CA SER A 914 -53.12 45.48 -23.26
C SER A 914 -53.81 45.75 -21.92
N TYR A 915 -53.03 45.90 -20.86
CA TYR A 915 -53.52 46.22 -19.51
C TYR A 915 -52.94 47.55 -19.00
N PRO A 916 -53.36 48.70 -19.56
CA PRO A 916 -52.83 49.98 -19.13
C PRO A 916 -53.14 50.25 -17.65
N ALA A 917 -52.14 50.75 -16.91
CA ALA A 917 -52.34 51.16 -15.53
C ALA A 917 -53.26 52.38 -15.44
N ASN A 918 -54.30 52.31 -14.59
CA ASN A 918 -55.14 53.46 -14.31
C ASN A 918 -54.56 54.26 -13.13
N GLU A 919 -54.04 55.46 -13.41
CA GLU A 919 -53.40 56.34 -12.41
C GLU A 919 -54.32 56.71 -11.23
N LYS A 920 -55.65 56.69 -11.42
CA LYS A 920 -56.61 57.12 -10.39
C LYS A 920 -57.02 56.02 -9.42
N THR A 921 -57.20 54.80 -9.91
CA THR A 921 -57.71 53.67 -9.12
C THR A 921 -56.63 52.66 -8.77
N LYS A 922 -55.44 52.77 -9.36
CA LYS A 922 -54.38 51.75 -9.35
C LYS A 922 -54.86 50.36 -9.83
N SER A 923 -56.04 50.28 -10.43
CA SER A 923 -56.57 49.06 -11.05
C SER A 923 -56.08 48.97 -12.49
N ARG A 924 -56.00 47.74 -12.99
CA ARG A 924 -55.66 47.43 -14.39
C ARG A 924 -56.89 46.79 -15.02
N ALA A 925 -57.26 47.25 -16.21
CA ALA A 925 -58.39 46.74 -16.96
C ALA A 925 -57.95 46.48 -18.40
N ALA A 926 -58.46 45.41 -19.00
CA ALA A 926 -58.12 45.02 -20.35
C ALA A 926 -58.62 46.07 -21.36
N VAL A 927 -57.75 46.42 -22.29
CA VAL A 927 -58.10 47.10 -23.54
C VAL A 927 -57.84 46.12 -24.67
N ILE A 928 -58.91 45.76 -25.38
CA ILE A 928 -58.87 44.86 -26.52
C ILE A 928 -59.07 45.67 -27.78
N LEU A 929 -58.16 45.54 -28.74
CA LEU A 929 -58.23 46.17 -30.05
C LEU A 929 -58.17 45.09 -31.12
N ALA A 930 -59.30 44.83 -31.75
CA ALA A 930 -59.43 43.96 -32.90
C ALA A 930 -59.41 44.80 -34.18
N THR A 931 -58.66 44.36 -35.18
CA THR A 931 -58.49 45.06 -36.47
C THR A 931 -58.55 44.09 -37.65
N GLY A 932 -58.91 44.61 -38.82
CA GLY A 932 -59.10 43.81 -40.04
C GLY A 932 -60.56 43.46 -40.25
N SER A 933 -60.85 42.24 -40.70
CA SER A 933 -62.21 41.74 -40.93
C SER A 933 -62.94 41.45 -39.61
N THR A 934 -63.27 42.51 -38.84
CA THR A 934 -63.75 42.36 -37.46
C THR A 934 -65.25 42.12 -37.36
N GLN A 935 -65.61 41.16 -36.50
CA GLN A 935 -66.99 40.83 -36.15
C GLN A 935 -67.11 40.72 -34.63
N LEU A 936 -68.23 41.18 -34.09
CA LEU A 936 -68.58 41.09 -32.68
C LEU A 936 -69.97 40.45 -32.58
N GLU A 937 -70.11 39.47 -31.70
CA GLU A 937 -71.36 38.74 -31.48
C GLU A 937 -71.61 38.58 -29.97
N ALA A 938 -72.80 38.95 -29.53
CA ALA A 938 -73.31 38.72 -28.19
C ALA A 938 -74.81 38.44 -28.28
N GLN A 939 -75.42 37.97 -27.19
CA GLN A 939 -76.84 37.59 -27.21
C GLN A 939 -77.78 38.75 -27.61
N GLN A 940 -77.45 39.99 -27.23
CA GLN A 940 -78.28 41.19 -27.45
C GLN A 940 -77.73 42.15 -28.51
N PHE A 941 -76.54 41.89 -29.07
CA PHE A 941 -75.96 42.74 -30.11
C PHE A 941 -75.00 41.96 -31.01
N HIS A 942 -74.92 42.34 -32.28
CA HIS A 942 -73.85 41.92 -33.16
C HIS A 942 -73.38 43.13 -33.99
N ALA A 943 -72.10 43.16 -34.32
CA ALA A 943 -71.51 44.28 -35.03
C ALA A 943 -70.42 43.83 -36.00
N SER A 944 -70.18 44.66 -37.02
CA SER A 944 -69.08 44.49 -37.97
C SER A 944 -68.43 45.84 -38.24
N ALA A 945 -67.11 45.89 -38.22
CA ALA A 945 -66.32 47.11 -38.46
C ALA A 945 -64.95 46.75 -39.05
N ASP A 946 -64.15 47.76 -39.40
CA ASP A 946 -62.73 47.53 -39.75
C ASP A 946 -61.85 47.52 -38.48
N GLU A 947 -62.34 48.12 -37.38
CA GLU A 947 -61.72 48.14 -36.05
C GLU A 947 -62.79 48.06 -34.94
N ILE A 948 -62.57 47.22 -33.94
CA ILE A 948 -63.38 47.11 -32.72
C ILE A 948 -62.47 47.24 -31.51
N ARG A 949 -62.74 48.25 -30.68
CA ARG A 949 -62.03 48.47 -29.42
C ARG A 949 -62.97 48.25 -28.25
N PHE A 950 -62.54 47.48 -27.26
CA PHE A 950 -63.26 47.26 -26.01
C PHE A 950 -62.42 47.76 -24.82
N GLU A 951 -63.02 48.60 -23.98
CA GLU A 951 -62.42 49.11 -22.75
C GLU A 951 -63.16 48.51 -21.54
N GLU A 952 -62.54 47.51 -20.90
CA GLU A 952 -63.17 46.69 -19.85
C GLU A 952 -63.68 47.53 -18.68
N PHE A 953 -62.88 48.50 -18.21
CA PHE A 953 -63.24 49.37 -17.08
C PHE A 953 -64.55 50.13 -17.30
N GLN A 954 -64.86 50.48 -18.55
CA GLN A 954 -66.06 51.24 -18.91
C GLN A 954 -67.17 50.35 -19.48
N GLY A 955 -66.88 49.06 -19.73
CA GLY A 955 -67.74 48.17 -20.50
C GLY A 955 -68.10 48.74 -21.88
N ARG A 956 -67.24 49.59 -22.47
CA ARG A 956 -67.54 50.37 -23.67
C ARG A 956 -66.89 49.73 -24.89
N PHE A 957 -67.68 49.57 -25.95
CA PHE A 957 -67.22 49.23 -27.28
C PHE A 957 -67.18 50.48 -28.16
N THR A 958 -66.10 50.61 -28.93
CA THR A 958 -65.92 51.62 -29.97
C THR A 958 -65.69 50.89 -31.28
N LEU A 959 -66.61 51.05 -32.23
CA LEU A 959 -66.57 50.45 -33.56
C LEU A 959 -66.17 51.53 -34.56
N ARG A 960 -65.17 51.25 -35.40
CA ARG A 960 -64.65 52.22 -36.37
C ARG A 960 -64.54 51.63 -37.78
N GLY A 961 -65.01 52.41 -38.74
CA GLY A 961 -64.95 52.15 -40.17
C GLY A 961 -63.78 52.86 -40.85
N HIS A 962 -62.94 52.13 -41.58
CA HIS A 962 -61.82 52.58 -42.38
C HIS A 962 -62.06 52.29 -43.88
N GLY A 963 -63.23 52.69 -44.37
CA GLY A 963 -63.61 52.56 -45.78
C GLY A 963 -65.08 52.17 -45.95
N ARG A 964 -65.62 51.40 -44.99
CA ARG A 964 -67.06 51.12 -44.84
C ARG A 964 -67.55 51.67 -43.49
N ASP A 965 -68.84 51.89 -43.34
CA ASP A 965 -69.41 52.27 -42.05
C ASP A 965 -69.37 51.07 -41.09
N ALA A 966 -69.16 51.34 -39.80
CA ALA A 966 -69.35 50.35 -38.75
C ALA A 966 -70.84 50.10 -38.56
N LEU A 967 -71.23 48.82 -38.52
CA LEU A 967 -72.61 48.37 -38.34
C LEU A 967 -72.77 47.79 -36.94
N LEU A 968 -73.80 48.24 -36.23
CA LEU A 968 -74.23 47.68 -34.95
C LEU A 968 -75.71 47.31 -35.05
N HIS A 969 -76.03 46.05 -34.82
CA HIS A 969 -77.37 45.55 -34.63
C HIS A 969 -77.56 45.24 -33.14
N SER A 970 -78.59 45.79 -32.50
CA SER A 970 -78.86 45.59 -31.08
C SER A 970 -80.34 45.30 -30.81
N GLN A 971 -80.66 44.59 -29.73
CA GLN A 971 -82.02 44.29 -29.32
C GLN A 971 -82.15 44.45 -27.80
N LYS A 972 -83.29 44.96 -27.32
CA LYS A 972 -83.53 45.16 -25.88
C LYS A 972 -83.70 43.84 -25.12
N VAL A 973 -84.32 42.84 -25.76
CA VAL A 973 -84.57 41.51 -25.22
C VAL A 973 -84.25 40.49 -26.32
N PRO A 974 -83.57 39.38 -26.02
CA PRO A 974 -83.28 38.35 -27.00
C PRO A 974 -84.54 37.87 -27.73
N GLY A 975 -84.54 37.91 -29.07
CA GLY A 975 -85.65 37.47 -29.92
C GLY A 975 -86.60 38.58 -30.38
N GLN A 976 -86.34 39.85 -30.02
CA GLN A 976 -87.01 41.01 -30.60
C GLN A 976 -86.38 41.40 -31.96
N PRO A 977 -87.04 42.24 -32.78
CA PRO A 977 -86.42 42.81 -33.98
C PRO A 977 -85.15 43.60 -33.64
N TRP A 978 -84.15 43.53 -34.52
CA TRP A 978 -82.87 44.23 -34.36
C TRP A 978 -82.98 45.71 -34.74
N ASP A 979 -82.53 46.58 -33.84
CA ASP A 979 -82.27 48.00 -34.11
C ASP A 979 -80.88 48.14 -34.75
N THR A 980 -80.80 48.75 -35.93
CA THR A 980 -79.55 48.89 -36.70
C THR A 980 -79.02 50.31 -36.64
N THR A 981 -77.76 50.47 -36.25
CA THR A 981 -77.00 51.72 -36.29
C THR A 981 -75.82 51.58 -37.26
N SER A 982 -75.67 52.53 -38.17
CA SER A 982 -74.57 52.58 -39.15
C SER A 982 -73.89 53.95 -39.08
N ASN A 983 -72.59 53.99 -38.79
CA ASN A 983 -71.79 55.22 -38.80
C ASN A 983 -70.29 54.90 -38.91
N ARG A 984 -69.45 55.89 -39.23
CA ARG A 984 -67.98 55.74 -39.21
C ARG A 984 -67.42 55.47 -37.82
N LEU A 985 -68.05 56.02 -36.78
CA LEU A 985 -67.70 55.79 -35.38
C LEU A 985 -68.98 55.54 -34.59
N VAL A 986 -69.06 54.38 -33.95
CA VAL A 986 -70.16 53.99 -33.06
C VAL A 986 -69.58 53.62 -31.70
N GLU A 987 -69.99 54.32 -30.66
CA GLU A 987 -69.64 54.00 -29.27
C GLU A 987 -70.87 53.55 -28.51
N PHE A 988 -70.78 52.44 -27.79
CA PHE A 988 -71.89 51.96 -26.97
C PHE A 988 -71.40 51.18 -25.75
N THR A 989 -72.20 51.20 -24.68
CA THR A 989 -71.97 50.43 -23.46
C THR A 989 -73.15 49.48 -23.30
N PRO A 990 -73.02 48.16 -23.54
CA PRO A 990 -74.18 47.27 -23.66
C PRO A 990 -75.15 47.27 -22.46
N SER A 991 -74.61 47.39 -21.24
CA SER A 991 -75.40 47.44 -19.99
C SER A 991 -76.23 48.71 -19.81
N ILE A 992 -75.95 49.76 -20.58
CA ILE A 992 -76.65 51.05 -20.56
C ILE A 992 -77.26 51.28 -21.95
N PRO A 993 -78.55 51.61 -22.08
CA PRO A 993 -79.17 51.85 -23.39
C PRO A 993 -78.75 53.22 -23.98
N ARG A 994 -77.45 53.42 -24.22
CA ARG A 994 -76.85 54.63 -24.76
C ARG A 994 -75.86 54.28 -25.87
N ILE A 995 -76.21 54.69 -27.09
CA ILE A 995 -75.36 54.63 -28.27
C ILE A 995 -75.00 56.06 -28.64
N SER A 996 -73.72 56.31 -28.90
CA SER A 996 -73.17 57.58 -29.36
C SER A 996 -72.55 57.38 -30.74
N VAL A 997 -72.83 58.29 -31.66
CA VAL A 997 -72.25 58.30 -33.01
C VAL A 997 -71.68 59.68 -33.28
N ASP A 998 -70.57 59.75 -34.02
CA ASP A 998 -69.93 61.03 -34.35
C ASP A 998 -70.93 61.99 -35.00
N GLY A 999 -71.16 63.14 -34.35
CA GLY A 999 -72.03 64.23 -34.85
C GLY A 999 -73.43 64.38 -34.22
N SER A 1000 -73.88 63.54 -33.27
CA SER A 1000 -75.11 63.84 -32.50
C SER A 1000 -75.18 63.15 -31.14
N SER A 1001 -75.33 63.93 -30.07
CA SER A 1001 -75.66 63.42 -28.74
C SER A 1001 -77.17 63.39 -28.54
N GLY A 1002 -77.77 62.20 -28.72
CA GLY A 1002 -79.05 61.85 -28.11
C GLY A 1002 -80.20 61.60 -29.08
N ILE A 1003 -80.65 60.35 -29.12
CA ILE A 1003 -82.06 60.01 -29.36
C ILE A 1003 -82.55 59.26 -28.12
N ARG A 1004 -83.33 59.95 -27.27
CA ARG A 1004 -84.24 59.32 -26.31
C ARG A 1004 -85.43 58.77 -27.11
N GLY A 1005 -85.51 57.47 -27.29
CA GLY A 1005 -86.76 56.81 -27.71
C GLY A 1005 -87.67 56.68 -26.50
N GLY A 1006 -88.69 57.54 -26.42
CA GLY A 1006 -89.84 57.36 -25.52
C GLY A 1006 -90.97 56.61 -26.24
N LEU A 1007 -91.64 55.76 -25.46
CA LEU A 1007 -92.72 54.79 -25.74
C LEU A 1007 -92.27 53.42 -26.26
#